data_AF-T1KYS1-F1
#
_entry.id   AF-T1KYS1-F1
#
_cell.length_a   1.000
_cell.length_b   1.000
_cell.length_c   1.000
_cell.angle_alpha   90.00
_cell.angle_beta   90.00
_cell.angle_gamma   90.00
#
_symmetry.space_group_name_H-M   'P 1'
#
loop_
_entity.id
_entity.type
_entity.pdbx_description
1 polymer ?
#
loop_
_entity_poly.entity_id
_entity_poly.type
_entity_poly.pdbx_seq_one_letter_code
_entity_poly.pdbx_strand_id
1 'polypeptide(L)'
;MTDWDLIVNVNLDDLNDEKAELLYDQLIEINPEDESNIDLLRSAFKAAKCVMQVKALQADVAVEELEEFIKKSDKDELESLRKQVDLYKSTLVNQHGVDPMNQIEDYQNQIRDLKDTLEAKNNELMRSKRRVGDLETKLSVNEKEIESLQDEIESLKEEMESRQHGLQNSIAESAEPLEKLREKNKQIQSLLDELDLMERANVELANQVKTLKDQLSLATNEVRSAADEMEAIRISCSESQEMNEMLIKEKEYLLKENNSLRKELDSIHDKNDTLVGQLNQKIDALVEMVREKEEIIETLEGRKANSFGSKPTLGVISDKSSLLQQELTEKSSTIDYLKEQLAEAVTTIQGQNELIKKLTKKGEVNTDVYASELLKDQLNQMRDKIDKLEEELKTKDDELLKVTMMKTAYERGEYGLSEALNEVKSLKKQLLTKERHLEEAIQDLNQLSIKLNSYEDQLDFLKEMGGSLTGLEAIDTHKILPEVTDDRLKILRLQQTIIKLEDEKIALQEKLRSMRSMSPKPGTQVNVNDKKSDEERSKMITHLETLQDENRELQMGMKEILLGLRESDSQSDVVIDCPSLERLVNLLEGRSLSADLTNVIALKAELDLLRGHNEQLRMELKCLRHEHLKLIGEYANEILDNQCRHSNNCKPNNCENKNSHINQQSESDEDSTTITTTSTTSTPTLIVSGDGKLNQEDSSHDLDEIFETSLDVNQKPMDEPKPITEKVVVTGIDDASSDENLKEDKVNGDSNMQSDDESGMSQEIDSPEQRPLQLDKESQTFDGLETKKTYQNVSVQTEQDDKKCTKCSKLLIAVMEIKEQIERLGESIAESEIHYVEQIDLARKENDALHEHIQSWKEKYNQLLMQKDEFLVKKNEKAKKENEVEQTNAKEDDIEVQLDVDVNYAKQVDQQHKTTNKAIPKVLETIIQCLQKRIDQKEIAIQQLQTLIQQTHENYEREMAKLIEEKSLVRETIPLDPVSLNRKVQADELRIALEKCYKELEECKQEAYDRIQSLVEELEKEKSKSRKLQEQLNRINGRSKNLAKLATSKYTTTSRH
;
A
#
# COMPACT_ATOMS: atom_id res chain seq x y z
N MET A 1 -16.82 72.02 38.66
CA MET A 1 -15.56 71.24 38.51
C MET A 1 -14.94 71.22 39.88
N THR A 2 -14.96 70.07 40.53
CA THR A 2 -14.53 69.91 41.92
C THR A 2 -13.02 70.17 42.01
N ASP A 3 -12.62 71.12 42.86
CA ASP A 3 -11.22 71.45 43.11
C ASP A 3 -10.65 70.48 44.15
N TRP A 4 -10.19 69.31 43.68
CA TRP A 4 -9.67 68.25 44.54
C TRP A 4 -8.43 68.67 45.34
N ASP A 5 -7.63 69.59 44.83
CA ASP A 5 -6.45 70.11 45.54
C ASP A 5 -6.86 70.92 46.78
N LEU A 6 -8.02 71.60 46.73
CA LEU A 6 -8.57 72.30 47.88
C LEU A 6 -9.04 71.32 48.95
N ILE A 7 -9.69 70.21 48.55
CA ILE A 7 -10.25 69.18 49.47
C ILE A 7 -9.16 68.35 50.13
N VAL A 8 -8.10 67.98 49.39
CA VAL A 8 -7.02 67.13 49.90
C VAL A 8 -6.11 67.88 50.88
N ASN A 9 -5.96 69.20 50.71
CA ASN A 9 -5.06 70.02 51.52
C ASN A 9 -5.76 70.77 52.69
N VAL A 10 -7.02 70.43 53.01
CA VAL A 10 -7.73 71.06 54.13
C VAL A 10 -7.06 70.68 55.45
N ASN A 11 -6.42 71.67 56.09
CA ASN A 11 -5.93 71.52 57.45
C ASN A 11 -7.11 71.62 58.44
N LEU A 12 -7.36 70.54 59.17
CA LEU A 12 -8.55 70.34 59.99
C LEU A 12 -8.66 71.32 61.17
N ASP A 13 -7.54 71.89 61.60
CA ASP A 13 -7.46 72.79 62.77
C ASP A 13 -7.72 74.28 62.43
N ASP A 14 -7.70 74.66 61.14
CA ASP A 14 -7.84 76.06 60.66
C ASP A 14 -9.16 76.33 59.90
N LEU A 15 -10.18 75.48 60.12
CA LEU A 15 -11.46 75.58 59.44
C LEU A 15 -12.37 76.63 60.11
N ASN A 16 -12.49 77.80 59.49
CA ASN A 16 -13.43 78.84 59.90
C ASN A 16 -14.79 78.69 59.20
N ASP A 17 -15.82 79.39 59.68
CA ASP A 17 -17.19 79.31 59.17
C ASP A 17 -17.28 79.54 57.65
N GLU A 18 -16.54 80.53 57.12
CA GLU A 18 -16.53 80.86 55.69
C GLU A 18 -15.90 79.75 54.83
N LYS A 19 -14.81 79.13 55.29
CA LYS A 19 -14.18 78.00 54.58
C LYS A 19 -15.00 76.73 54.67
N ALA A 20 -15.67 76.49 55.80
CA ALA A 20 -16.56 75.35 55.96
C ALA A 20 -17.75 75.43 54.99
N GLU A 21 -18.24 76.64 54.71
CA GLU A 21 -19.33 76.87 53.75
C GLU A 21 -18.87 76.67 52.29
N LEU A 22 -17.70 77.18 51.93
CA LEU A 22 -17.08 76.92 50.62
C LEU A 22 -16.83 75.43 50.36
N LEU A 23 -16.35 74.69 51.38
CA LEU A 23 -16.15 73.24 51.25
C LEU A 23 -17.47 72.47 51.21
N TYR A 24 -18.51 72.94 51.91
CA TYR A 24 -19.84 72.33 51.85
C TYR A 24 -20.40 72.35 50.43
N ASP A 25 -20.32 73.51 49.75
CA ASP A 25 -20.79 73.66 48.38
C ASP A 25 -20.01 72.76 47.41
N GLN A 26 -18.70 72.63 47.60
CA GLN A 26 -17.86 71.75 46.77
C GLN A 26 -18.12 70.26 47.02
N LEU A 27 -18.41 69.86 48.25
CA LEU A 27 -18.69 68.46 48.60
C LEU A 27 -20.06 67.98 48.09
N ILE A 28 -21.03 68.88 47.92
CA ILE A 28 -22.34 68.54 47.34
C ILE A 28 -22.23 68.19 45.85
N GLU A 29 -21.28 68.79 45.12
CA GLU A 29 -21.10 68.54 43.69
C GLU A 29 -20.36 67.22 43.37
N ILE A 30 -19.88 66.48 44.38
CA ILE A 30 -19.15 65.22 44.17
C ILE A 30 -20.13 64.05 44.02
N ASN A 31 -20.17 63.45 42.83
CA ASN A 31 -20.88 62.19 42.60
C ASN A 31 -19.95 60.99 42.89
N PRO A 32 -20.23 60.15 43.91
CA PRO A 32 -19.33 59.07 44.29
C PRO A 32 -19.22 57.93 43.26
N GLU A 33 -20.13 57.86 42.29
CA GLU A 33 -20.12 56.81 41.25
C GLU A 33 -19.12 57.09 40.11
N ASP A 34 -18.73 58.35 39.91
CA ASP A 34 -17.89 58.78 38.79
C ASP A 34 -16.38 58.79 39.11
N GLU A 35 -15.99 58.70 40.38
CA GLU A 35 -14.60 58.88 40.83
C GLU A 35 -13.96 57.53 41.23
N SER A 36 -13.03 57.02 40.43
CA SER A 36 -12.42 55.69 40.63
C SER A 36 -11.31 55.67 41.69
N ASN A 37 -10.90 56.84 42.19
CA ASN A 37 -9.79 56.97 43.13
C ASN A 37 -10.28 57.01 44.59
N ILE A 38 -10.12 55.87 45.28
CA ILE A 38 -10.55 55.63 46.66
C ILE A 38 -9.90 56.63 47.65
N ASP A 39 -8.70 57.13 47.38
CA ASP A 39 -7.99 58.04 48.29
C ASP A 39 -8.54 59.48 48.23
N LEU A 40 -9.05 59.90 47.07
CA LEU A 40 -9.77 61.18 46.92
C LEU A 40 -11.11 61.13 47.65
N LEU A 41 -11.86 60.02 47.52
CA LEU A 41 -13.11 59.79 48.25
C LEU A 41 -12.90 59.77 49.77
N ARG A 42 -11.82 59.14 50.27
CA ARG A 42 -11.47 59.20 51.71
C ARG A 42 -11.17 60.61 52.19
N SER A 43 -10.54 61.43 51.34
CA SER A 43 -10.21 62.82 51.67
C SER A 43 -11.46 63.70 51.70
N ALA A 44 -12.36 63.54 50.71
CA ALA A 44 -13.68 64.18 50.72
C ALA A 44 -14.51 63.79 51.95
N PHE A 45 -14.50 62.51 52.35
CA PHE A 45 -15.25 62.06 53.53
C PHE A 45 -14.72 62.67 54.83
N LYS A 46 -13.39 62.85 54.95
CA LYS A 46 -12.78 63.55 56.08
C LYS A 46 -13.17 65.03 56.10
N ALA A 47 -13.14 65.71 54.95
CA ALA A 47 -13.57 67.10 54.84
C ALA A 47 -15.06 67.26 55.20
N ALA A 48 -15.93 66.37 54.70
CA ALA A 48 -17.36 66.36 55.00
C ALA A 48 -17.64 66.20 56.49
N LYS A 49 -16.95 65.29 57.17
CA LYS A 49 -17.09 65.10 58.62
C LYS A 49 -16.80 66.39 59.40
N CYS A 50 -15.78 67.15 59.01
CA CYS A 50 -15.42 68.39 59.68
C CYS A 50 -16.38 69.53 59.39
N VAL A 51 -16.83 69.66 58.13
CA VAL A 51 -17.89 70.62 57.77
C VAL A 51 -19.17 70.36 58.58
N MET A 52 -19.55 69.10 58.77
CA MET A 52 -20.71 68.74 59.61
C MET A 52 -20.54 69.13 61.08
N GLN A 53 -19.33 69.01 61.64
CA GLN A 53 -19.05 69.42 63.03
C GLN A 53 -19.18 70.94 63.21
N VAL A 54 -18.70 71.74 62.26
CA VAL A 54 -18.84 73.20 62.29
C VAL A 54 -20.32 73.60 62.16
N LYS A 55 -21.07 72.99 61.24
CA LYS A 55 -22.51 73.27 61.09
C LYS A 55 -23.35 72.84 62.30
N ALA A 56 -22.96 71.78 63.02
CA ALA A 56 -23.59 71.41 64.28
C ALA A 56 -23.40 72.47 65.37
N LEU A 57 -22.18 73.01 65.52
CA LEU A 57 -21.90 74.09 66.47
C LEU A 57 -22.67 75.38 66.12
N GLN A 58 -22.81 75.71 64.83
CA GLN A 58 -23.63 76.85 64.40
C GLN A 58 -25.11 76.67 64.79
N ALA A 59 -25.65 75.45 64.69
CA ALA A 59 -27.02 75.16 65.10
C ALA A 59 -27.22 75.29 66.61
N ASP A 60 -26.27 74.83 67.42
CA ASP A 60 -26.33 74.95 68.88
C ASP A 60 -26.33 76.43 69.33
N VAL A 61 -25.48 77.27 68.73
CA VAL A 61 -25.44 78.72 69.01
C VAL A 61 -26.78 79.38 68.65
N ALA A 62 -27.37 79.03 67.50
CA ALA A 62 -28.65 79.59 67.08
C ALA A 62 -29.81 79.19 68.03
N VAL A 63 -29.78 77.97 68.57
CA VAL A 63 -30.76 77.52 69.58
C VAL A 63 -30.60 78.32 70.88
N GLU A 64 -29.36 78.55 71.32
CA GLU A 64 -29.08 79.30 72.55
C GLU A 64 -29.55 80.77 72.45
N GLU A 65 -29.36 81.41 71.29
CA GLU A 65 -29.88 82.76 71.02
C GLU A 65 -31.41 82.83 71.01
N LEU A 66 -32.09 81.80 70.47
CA LEU A 66 -33.56 81.71 70.48
C LEU A 66 -34.11 81.51 71.90
N GLU A 67 -33.45 80.71 72.74
CA GLU A 67 -33.82 80.54 74.14
C GLU A 67 -33.68 81.84 74.95
N GLU A 68 -32.68 82.66 74.66
CA GLU A 68 -32.49 83.97 75.31
C GLU A 68 -33.58 84.98 74.90
N PHE A 69 -34.06 84.92 73.66
CA PHE A 69 -35.17 85.74 73.16
C PHE A 69 -36.49 85.41 73.87
N ILE A 70 -36.79 84.12 74.07
CA ILE A 70 -38.00 83.67 74.77
C ILE A 70 -38.00 84.14 76.24
N LYS A 71 -36.86 84.03 76.93
CA LYS A 71 -36.71 84.49 78.33
C LYS A 71 -36.88 86.01 78.51
N LYS A 72 -36.61 86.82 77.48
CA LYS A 72 -36.85 88.28 77.50
C LYS A 72 -38.32 88.64 77.27
N SER A 73 -39.03 87.89 76.42
CA SER A 73 -40.45 88.14 76.10
C SER A 73 -41.40 87.98 77.30
N ASP A 74 -41.22 86.94 78.13
CA ASP A 74 -42.12 86.64 79.26
C ASP A 74 -42.01 87.64 80.42
N LYS A 75 -40.95 88.45 80.47
CA LYS A 75 -40.67 89.38 81.57
C LYS A 75 -41.36 90.74 81.38
N ASP A 76 -41.55 91.18 80.15
CA ASP A 76 -42.14 92.48 79.82
C ASP A 76 -43.68 92.50 79.91
N GLU A 77 -44.35 91.36 79.68
CA GLU A 77 -45.82 91.26 79.79
C GLU A 77 -46.32 91.26 81.24
N LEU A 78 -45.57 90.67 82.18
CA LEU A 78 -45.91 90.62 83.61
C LEU A 78 -45.79 91.98 84.31
N GLU A 79 -44.94 92.88 83.80
CA GLU A 79 -44.72 94.21 84.37
C GLU A 79 -45.75 95.25 83.88
N SER A 80 -46.37 95.01 82.71
CA SER A 80 -47.49 95.79 82.16
C SER A 80 -48.80 95.55 82.94
N LEU A 81 -49.12 94.28 83.26
CA LEU A 81 -50.34 93.91 83.99
C LEU A 81 -50.35 94.39 85.45
N ARG A 82 -49.18 94.47 86.11
CA ARG A 82 -49.08 95.04 87.47
C ARG A 82 -49.42 96.54 87.50
N LYS A 83 -49.05 97.33 86.48
CA LYS A 83 -49.32 98.78 86.42
C LYS A 83 -50.80 99.10 86.20
N GLN A 84 -51.58 98.22 85.57
CA GLN A 84 -53.03 98.41 85.41
C GLN A 84 -53.83 98.12 86.69
N VAL A 85 -53.40 97.15 87.51
CA VAL A 85 -54.09 96.81 88.76
C VAL A 85 -53.94 97.90 89.83
N ASP A 86 -52.81 98.62 89.84
CA ASP A 86 -52.60 99.74 90.78
C ASP A 86 -53.40 101.01 90.39
N LEU A 87 -53.77 101.16 89.12
CA LEU A 87 -54.58 102.29 88.62
C LEU A 87 -56.08 102.14 88.98
N TYR A 88 -56.59 100.91 89.02
CA TYR A 88 -58.00 100.63 89.40
C TYR A 88 -58.25 100.66 90.91
N LYS A 89 -57.21 100.56 91.74
CA LYS A 89 -57.35 100.57 93.21
C LYS A 89 -57.48 101.98 93.79
N SER A 90 -57.11 103.03 93.04
CA SER A 90 -57.16 104.44 93.49
C SER A 90 -58.47 105.19 93.19
N THR A 91 -59.41 104.60 92.44
CA THR A 91 -60.64 105.27 91.96
C THR A 91 -61.94 104.87 92.69
N LEU A 92 -61.86 104.00 93.70
CA LEU A 92 -63.04 103.41 94.37
C LEU A 92 -63.40 104.02 95.75
N VAL A 93 -62.75 105.12 96.16
CA VAL A 93 -63.09 105.84 97.39
C VAL A 93 -63.40 107.30 97.05
N ASN A 94 -64.67 107.57 96.72
CA ASN A 94 -65.42 108.82 96.94
C ASN A 94 -66.51 109.00 95.87
N GLN A 95 -67.77 108.71 96.21
CA GLN A 95 -68.88 109.66 96.06
C GLN A 95 -70.22 109.05 96.49
N HIS A 96 -71.00 109.89 97.17
CA HIS A 96 -72.22 109.59 97.91
C HIS A 96 -73.46 109.39 97.02
N GLY A 97 -74.29 108.41 97.41
CA GLY A 97 -75.69 108.65 97.79
C GLY A 97 -76.75 108.66 96.70
N VAL A 98 -77.37 107.49 96.43
CA VAL A 98 -78.80 107.33 96.07
C VAL A 98 -79.28 105.92 96.49
N ASP A 99 -80.37 105.86 97.26
CA ASP A 99 -81.30 104.76 97.62
C ASP A 99 -80.83 103.27 97.64
N PRO A 100 -80.43 102.72 98.81
CA PRO A 100 -79.76 101.42 98.92
C PRO A 100 -80.65 100.16 98.79
N MET A 101 -81.99 100.25 98.74
CA MET A 101 -82.83 99.03 98.78
C MET A 101 -82.98 98.31 97.44
N ASN A 102 -83.10 99.02 96.32
CA ASN A 102 -83.30 98.38 95.00
C ASN A 102 -82.00 97.81 94.42
N GLN A 103 -80.84 98.44 94.66
CA GLN A 103 -79.55 97.88 94.24
C GLN A 103 -79.20 96.59 94.97
N ILE A 104 -79.60 96.46 96.25
CA ILE A 104 -79.39 95.22 97.00
C ILE A 104 -80.21 94.07 96.41
N GLU A 105 -81.44 94.33 95.95
CA GLU A 105 -82.27 93.30 95.29
C GLU A 105 -81.68 92.88 93.93
N ASP A 106 -81.19 93.82 93.13
CA ASP A 106 -80.49 93.52 91.87
C ASP A 106 -79.19 92.73 92.10
N TYR A 107 -78.38 93.09 93.10
CA TYR A 107 -77.20 92.32 93.47
C TYR A 107 -77.56 90.94 94.04
N GLN A 108 -78.65 90.80 94.78
CA GLN A 108 -79.14 89.50 95.27
C GLN A 108 -79.60 88.60 94.13
N ASN A 109 -80.26 89.15 93.11
CA ASN A 109 -80.65 88.42 91.91
C ASN A 109 -79.42 88.01 91.08
N GLN A 110 -78.45 88.90 90.88
CA GLN A 110 -77.17 88.55 90.23
C GLN A 110 -76.39 87.46 90.97
N ILE A 111 -76.36 87.51 92.31
CA ILE A 111 -75.73 86.44 93.12
C ILE A 111 -76.46 85.11 92.94
N ARG A 112 -77.79 85.11 92.82
CA ARG A 112 -78.57 83.89 92.57
C ARG A 112 -78.27 83.32 91.18
N ASP A 113 -78.28 84.15 90.15
CA ASP A 113 -77.98 83.72 88.77
C ASP A 113 -76.53 83.20 88.64
N LEU A 114 -75.57 83.87 89.28
CA LEU A 114 -74.18 83.40 89.35
C LEU A 114 -74.06 82.07 90.11
N LYS A 115 -74.87 81.87 91.15
CA LYS A 115 -74.89 80.61 91.90
C LYS A 115 -75.49 79.48 91.07
N ASP A 116 -76.59 79.73 90.36
CA ASP A 116 -77.24 78.75 89.50
C ASP A 116 -76.36 78.37 88.31
N THR A 117 -75.67 79.35 87.70
CA THR A 117 -74.69 79.10 86.63
C THR A 117 -73.46 78.35 87.14
N LEU A 118 -72.96 78.66 88.34
CA LEU A 118 -71.87 77.93 88.97
C LEU A 118 -72.29 76.48 89.29
N GLU A 119 -73.51 76.25 89.76
CA GLU A 119 -74.05 74.93 90.00
C GLU A 119 -74.25 74.13 88.69
N ALA A 120 -74.73 74.77 87.63
CA ALA A 120 -74.82 74.18 86.30
C ALA A 120 -73.43 73.80 85.76
N LYS A 121 -72.45 74.68 85.89
CA LYS A 121 -71.05 74.41 85.49
C LYS A 121 -70.41 73.32 86.34
N ASN A 122 -70.71 73.27 87.64
CA ASN A 122 -70.25 72.19 88.50
C ASN A 122 -70.86 70.85 88.11
N ASN A 123 -72.14 70.81 87.75
CA ASN A 123 -72.81 69.61 87.24
C ASN A 123 -72.25 69.16 85.89
N GLU A 124 -71.96 70.10 84.98
CA GLU A 124 -71.29 69.83 83.70
C GLU A 124 -69.87 69.28 83.91
N LEU A 125 -69.10 69.89 84.83
CA LEU A 125 -67.78 69.43 85.22
C LEU A 125 -67.82 68.01 85.80
N MET A 126 -68.80 67.70 86.65
CA MET A 126 -68.98 66.35 87.21
C MET A 126 -69.34 65.32 86.14
N ARG A 127 -70.14 65.69 85.14
CA ARG A 127 -70.42 64.82 83.97
C ARG A 127 -69.17 64.59 83.14
N SER A 128 -68.38 65.64 82.89
CA SER A 128 -67.11 65.53 82.18
C SER A 128 -66.11 64.63 82.93
N LYS A 129 -65.96 64.81 84.25
CA LYS A 129 -65.11 63.95 85.09
C LYS A 129 -65.53 62.47 85.04
N ARG A 130 -66.83 62.17 85.05
CA ARG A 130 -67.32 60.79 84.87
C ARG A 130 -66.95 60.24 83.49
N ARG A 131 -67.15 61.02 82.42
CA ARG A 131 -66.78 60.62 81.07
C ARG A 131 -65.27 60.39 80.90
N VAL A 132 -64.45 61.22 81.55
CA VAL A 132 -62.99 61.04 81.58
C VAL A 132 -62.64 59.74 82.31
N GLY A 133 -63.22 59.48 83.49
CA GLY A 133 -63.00 58.20 84.19
C GLY A 133 -63.45 56.97 83.40
N ASP A 134 -64.57 57.06 82.67
CA ASP A 134 -65.02 55.98 81.78
C ASP A 134 -64.07 55.77 80.59
N LEU A 135 -63.41 56.82 80.10
CA LEU A 135 -62.41 56.72 79.04
C LEU A 135 -61.07 56.19 79.56
N GLU A 136 -60.64 56.59 80.76
CA GLU A 136 -59.42 56.08 81.42
C GLU A 136 -59.54 54.57 81.69
N THR A 137 -60.70 54.11 82.17
CA THR A 137 -60.94 52.67 82.36
C THR A 137 -60.95 51.90 81.04
N LYS A 138 -61.53 52.45 79.97
CA LYS A 138 -61.46 51.84 78.63
C LYS A 138 -60.05 51.83 78.06
N LEU A 139 -59.28 52.90 78.23
CA LEU A 139 -57.87 52.95 77.85
C LEU A 139 -57.07 51.86 78.56
N SER A 140 -57.27 51.71 79.88
CA SER A 140 -56.60 50.66 80.65
C SER A 140 -56.98 49.23 80.19
N VAL A 141 -58.22 49.00 79.76
CA VAL A 141 -58.63 47.70 79.19
C VAL A 141 -57.96 47.47 77.84
N ASN A 142 -57.97 48.47 76.96
CA ASN A 142 -57.35 48.37 75.64
C ASN A 142 -55.83 48.19 75.74
N GLU A 143 -55.16 48.84 76.69
CA GLU A 143 -53.71 48.66 76.94
C GLU A 143 -53.39 47.21 77.30
N LYS A 144 -54.21 46.58 78.16
CA LYS A 144 -54.05 45.15 78.51
C LYS A 144 -54.32 44.22 77.34
N GLU A 145 -55.27 44.56 76.47
CA GLU A 145 -55.54 43.79 75.25
C GLU A 145 -54.38 43.90 74.26
N ILE A 146 -53.79 45.10 74.12
CA ILE A 146 -52.59 45.32 73.31
C ILE A 146 -51.42 44.50 73.85
N GLU A 147 -51.19 44.51 75.16
CA GLU A 147 -50.12 43.72 75.81
C GLU A 147 -50.34 42.21 75.55
N SER A 148 -51.57 41.72 75.73
CA SER A 148 -51.90 40.31 75.43
C SER A 148 -51.70 39.94 73.96
N LEU A 149 -52.03 40.83 73.03
CA LEU A 149 -51.82 40.60 71.60
C LEU A 149 -50.34 40.67 71.21
N GLN A 150 -49.55 41.51 71.89
CA GLN A 150 -48.10 41.56 71.70
C GLN A 150 -47.44 40.25 72.15
N ASP A 151 -47.86 39.71 73.30
CA ASP A 151 -47.37 38.41 73.80
C ASP A 151 -47.73 37.26 72.84
N GLU A 152 -48.95 37.26 72.27
CA GLU A 152 -49.37 36.26 71.28
C GLU A 152 -48.56 36.37 69.97
N ILE A 153 -48.32 37.59 69.49
CA ILE A 153 -47.47 37.82 68.31
C ILE A 153 -46.04 37.32 68.56
N GLU A 154 -45.49 37.56 69.75
CA GLU A 154 -44.13 37.12 70.06
C GLU A 154 -44.04 35.59 70.14
N SER A 155 -45.01 34.94 70.78
CA SER A 155 -45.09 33.48 70.81
C SER A 155 -45.23 32.88 69.40
N LEU A 156 -46.01 33.50 68.51
CA LEU A 156 -46.16 33.05 67.13
C LEU A 156 -44.86 33.24 66.32
N LYS A 157 -44.11 34.33 66.56
CA LYS A 157 -42.80 34.52 65.93
C LYS A 157 -41.81 33.45 66.37
N GLU A 158 -41.72 33.16 67.67
CA GLU A 158 -40.85 32.09 68.18
C GLU A 158 -41.20 30.73 67.56
N GLU A 159 -42.49 30.42 67.39
CA GLU A 159 -42.93 29.20 66.71
C GLU A 159 -42.56 29.20 65.21
N MET A 160 -42.69 30.33 64.52
CA MET A 160 -42.26 30.46 63.12
C MET A 160 -40.75 30.31 62.96
N GLU A 161 -39.95 30.94 63.84
CA GLU A 161 -38.49 30.83 63.81
C GLU A 161 -38.03 29.40 64.07
N SER A 162 -38.66 28.71 65.03
CA SER A 162 -38.40 27.29 65.30
C SER A 162 -38.75 26.40 64.10
N ARG A 163 -39.90 26.63 63.45
CA ARG A 163 -40.26 25.93 62.21
C ARG A 163 -39.29 26.22 61.07
N GLN A 164 -38.84 27.47 60.93
CA GLN A 164 -37.86 27.88 59.93
C GLN A 164 -36.52 27.18 60.16
N HIS A 165 -36.05 27.10 61.40
CA HIS A 165 -34.82 26.38 61.74
C HIS A 165 -34.97 24.86 61.49
N GLY A 166 -36.11 24.27 61.82
CA GLY A 166 -36.41 22.86 61.52
C GLY A 166 -36.39 22.56 60.02
N LEU A 167 -37.00 23.42 59.20
CA LEU A 167 -36.95 23.31 57.73
C LEU A 167 -35.53 23.50 57.20
N GLN A 168 -34.79 24.48 57.70
CA GLN A 168 -33.42 24.75 57.27
C GLN A 168 -32.46 23.59 57.59
N ASN A 169 -32.64 22.95 58.74
CA ASN A 169 -31.90 21.73 59.09
C ASN A 169 -32.29 20.53 58.21
N SER A 170 -33.57 20.35 57.89
CA SER A 170 -34.01 19.30 56.96
C SER A 170 -33.53 19.52 55.52
N ILE A 171 -33.43 20.78 55.09
CA ILE A 171 -32.82 21.16 53.81
C ILE A 171 -31.30 20.86 53.82
N ALA A 172 -30.61 21.17 54.93
CA ALA A 172 -29.19 20.85 55.07
C ALA A 172 -28.93 19.33 55.09
N GLU A 173 -29.75 18.55 55.80
CA GLU A 173 -29.65 17.08 55.84
C GLU A 173 -29.99 16.44 54.48
N SER A 174 -30.88 17.03 53.68
CA SER A 174 -31.20 16.54 52.33
C SER A 174 -30.18 17.02 51.26
N ALA A 175 -29.37 18.03 51.55
CA ALA A 175 -28.31 18.48 50.64
C ALA A 175 -27.18 17.44 50.50
N GLU A 176 -26.79 16.76 51.58
CA GLU A 176 -25.71 15.76 51.56
C GLU A 176 -25.99 14.55 50.64
N PRO A 177 -27.16 13.89 50.66
CA PRO A 177 -27.47 12.82 49.71
C PRO A 177 -27.63 13.34 48.27
N LEU A 178 -28.11 14.57 48.06
CA LEU A 178 -28.16 15.20 46.73
C LEU A 178 -26.76 15.47 46.17
N GLU A 179 -25.82 15.90 47.00
CA GLU A 179 -24.44 16.13 46.60
C GLU A 179 -23.71 14.82 46.31
N LYS A 180 -23.93 13.78 47.13
CA LYS A 180 -23.46 12.42 46.83
C LYS A 180 -24.05 11.88 45.52
N LEU A 181 -25.33 12.14 45.25
CA LEU A 181 -25.97 11.75 44.00
C LEU A 181 -25.38 12.50 42.80
N ARG A 182 -25.10 13.80 42.92
CA ARG A 182 -24.41 14.58 41.88
C ARG A 182 -23.01 14.05 41.60
N GLU A 183 -22.24 13.73 42.65
CA GLU A 183 -20.90 13.16 42.50
C GLU A 183 -20.96 11.77 41.86
N LYS A 184 -21.94 10.94 42.22
CA LYS A 184 -22.17 9.64 41.57
C LYS A 184 -22.59 9.77 40.12
N ASN A 185 -23.45 10.73 39.78
CA ASN A 185 -23.81 11.01 38.40
C ASN A 185 -22.60 11.50 37.59
N LYS A 186 -21.73 12.32 38.18
CA LYS A 186 -20.46 12.74 37.56
C LYS A 186 -19.51 11.56 37.33
N GLN A 187 -19.41 10.64 38.30
CA GLN A 187 -18.64 9.40 38.15
C GLN A 187 -19.22 8.50 37.05
N ILE A 188 -20.54 8.35 36.99
CA ILE A 188 -21.21 7.59 35.92
C ILE A 188 -20.91 8.22 34.56
N GLN A 189 -21.00 9.55 34.44
CA GLN A 189 -20.68 10.22 33.18
C GLN A 189 -19.23 9.98 32.76
N SER A 190 -18.27 10.09 33.69
CA SER A 190 -16.86 9.78 33.40
C SER A 190 -16.65 8.33 32.94
N LEU A 191 -17.37 7.37 33.51
CA LEU A 191 -17.30 5.97 33.10
C LEU A 191 -17.95 5.72 31.74
N LEU A 192 -19.03 6.44 31.41
CA LEU A 192 -19.64 6.39 30.08
C LEU A 192 -18.70 6.98 29.03
N ASP A 193 -18.08 8.12 29.30
CA ASP A 193 -17.10 8.73 28.40
C ASP A 193 -15.87 7.82 28.17
N GLU A 194 -15.41 7.11 29.21
CA GLU A 194 -14.36 6.10 29.11
C GLU A 194 -14.80 4.88 28.28
N LEU A 195 -16.04 4.41 28.46
CA LEU A 195 -16.60 3.32 27.68
C LEU A 195 -16.69 3.70 26.19
N ASP A 196 -17.13 4.92 25.87
CA ASP A 196 -17.18 5.44 24.49
C ASP A 196 -15.78 5.59 23.87
N LEU A 197 -14.77 5.94 24.65
CA LEU A 197 -13.37 5.96 24.20
C LEU A 197 -12.86 4.54 23.91
N MET A 198 -13.14 3.59 24.80
CA MET A 198 -12.78 2.18 24.62
C MET A 198 -13.52 1.54 23.43
N GLU A 199 -14.78 1.89 23.19
CA GLU A 199 -15.55 1.42 22.04
C GLU A 199 -14.97 1.95 20.73
N ARG A 200 -14.61 3.25 20.67
CA ARG A 200 -13.90 3.81 19.51
C ARG A 200 -12.56 3.14 19.26
N ALA A 201 -11.77 2.89 20.32
CA ALA A 201 -10.51 2.18 20.20
C ALA A 201 -10.69 0.73 19.69
N ASN A 202 -11.73 0.02 20.15
CA ASN A 202 -12.07 -1.31 19.66
C ASN A 202 -12.48 -1.31 18.17
N VAL A 203 -13.24 -0.30 17.73
CA VAL A 203 -13.58 -0.13 16.31
C VAL A 203 -12.33 0.13 15.47
N GLU A 204 -11.40 0.96 15.96
CA GLU A 204 -10.13 1.21 15.28
C GLU A 204 -9.26 -0.05 15.19
N LEU A 205 -9.14 -0.82 16.29
CA LEU A 205 -8.44 -2.11 16.30
C LEU A 205 -9.10 -3.12 15.34
N ALA A 206 -10.43 -3.19 15.29
CA ALA A 206 -11.15 -4.05 14.36
C ALA A 206 -10.87 -3.67 12.90
N ASN A 207 -10.80 -2.37 12.60
CA ASN A 207 -10.43 -1.87 11.27
C ASN A 207 -8.98 -2.22 10.93
N GLN A 208 -8.04 -2.07 11.86
CA GLN A 208 -6.63 -2.47 11.66
C GLN A 208 -6.49 -3.97 11.41
N VAL A 209 -7.20 -4.81 12.17
CA VAL A 209 -7.22 -6.27 11.95
C VAL A 209 -7.79 -6.62 10.58
N LYS A 210 -8.84 -5.91 10.14
CA LYS A 210 -9.40 -6.08 8.79
C LYS A 210 -8.39 -5.71 7.70
N THR A 211 -7.72 -4.56 7.82
CA THR A 211 -6.69 -4.13 6.87
C THR A 211 -5.52 -5.12 6.81
N LEU A 212 -5.03 -5.61 7.96
CA LEU A 212 -3.98 -6.62 8.00
C LEU A 212 -4.42 -7.95 7.36
N LYS A 213 -5.69 -8.35 7.55
CA LYS A 213 -6.25 -9.54 6.91
C LYS A 213 -6.34 -9.38 5.39
N ASP A 214 -6.76 -8.20 4.91
CA ASP A 214 -6.82 -7.89 3.48
C ASP A 214 -5.41 -7.87 2.86
N GLN A 215 -4.43 -7.27 3.54
CA GLN A 215 -3.01 -7.30 3.12
C GLN A 215 -2.44 -8.72 3.09
N LEU A 216 -2.73 -9.55 4.09
CA LEU A 216 -2.29 -10.95 4.12
C LEU A 216 -2.94 -11.77 3.00
N SER A 217 -4.21 -11.51 2.70
CA SER A 217 -4.93 -12.12 1.57
C SER A 217 -4.30 -11.74 0.22
N LEU A 218 -4.00 -10.46 0.02
CA LEU A 218 -3.30 -9.97 -1.17
C LEU A 218 -1.92 -10.61 -1.31
N ALA A 219 -1.09 -10.59 -0.26
CA ALA A 219 0.24 -11.22 -0.27
C ALA A 219 0.17 -12.73 -0.55
N THR A 220 -0.85 -13.42 -0.01
CA THR A 220 -1.07 -14.86 -0.26
C THR A 220 -1.42 -15.12 -1.73
N ASN A 221 -2.23 -14.25 -2.34
CA ASN A 221 -2.57 -14.36 -3.75
C ASN A 221 -1.38 -14.03 -4.67
N GLU A 222 -0.56 -13.05 -4.32
CA GLU A 222 0.69 -12.73 -5.04
C GLU A 222 1.68 -13.89 -4.98
N VAL A 223 1.88 -14.51 -3.80
CA VAL A 223 2.73 -15.70 -3.64
C VAL A 223 2.18 -16.88 -4.46
N ARG A 224 0.86 -17.05 -4.53
CA ARG A 224 0.24 -18.09 -5.38
C ARG A 224 0.49 -17.82 -6.86
N SER A 225 0.30 -16.59 -7.32
CA SER A 225 0.60 -16.19 -8.71
C SER A 225 2.07 -16.43 -9.05
N ALA A 226 3.00 -16.03 -8.18
CA ALA A 226 4.42 -16.27 -8.37
C ALA A 226 4.77 -17.77 -8.38
N ALA A 227 4.08 -18.59 -7.57
CA ALA A 227 4.25 -20.05 -7.59
C ALA A 227 3.77 -20.66 -8.92
N ASP A 228 2.64 -20.18 -9.46
CA ASP A 228 2.12 -20.60 -10.76
C ASP A 228 3.07 -20.21 -11.91
N GLU A 229 3.63 -18.99 -11.87
CA GLU A 229 4.66 -18.52 -12.82
C GLU A 229 5.96 -19.35 -12.73
N MET A 230 6.41 -19.67 -11.51
CA MET A 230 7.58 -20.53 -11.32
C MET A 230 7.36 -21.94 -11.89
N GLU A 231 6.18 -22.54 -11.71
CA GLU A 231 5.87 -23.84 -12.31
C GLU A 231 5.80 -23.75 -13.84
N ALA A 232 5.26 -22.68 -14.40
CA ALA A 232 5.27 -22.45 -15.85
C ALA A 232 6.69 -22.35 -16.43
N ILE A 233 7.58 -21.60 -15.76
CA ILE A 233 9.01 -21.51 -16.14
C ILE A 233 9.69 -22.87 -16.00
N ARG A 234 9.37 -23.63 -14.95
CA ARG A 234 9.93 -24.98 -14.73
C ARG A 234 9.54 -25.95 -15.83
N ILE A 235 8.28 -25.92 -16.27
CA ILE A 235 7.79 -26.70 -17.41
C ILE A 235 8.54 -26.29 -18.69
N SER A 236 8.64 -24.99 -18.99
CA SER A 236 9.35 -24.49 -20.16
C SER A 236 10.85 -24.85 -20.16
N CYS A 237 11.50 -24.83 -18.99
CA CYS A 237 12.88 -25.24 -18.83
C CYS A 237 13.05 -26.75 -19.08
N SER A 238 12.12 -27.58 -18.59
CA SER A 238 12.09 -29.02 -18.86
C SER A 238 11.92 -29.31 -20.36
N GLU A 239 10.99 -28.62 -21.03
CA GLU A 239 10.80 -28.74 -22.48
C GLU A 239 12.05 -28.34 -23.28
N SER A 240 12.71 -27.25 -22.86
CA SER A 240 13.96 -26.79 -23.46
C SER A 240 15.11 -27.79 -23.24
N GLN A 241 15.19 -28.42 -22.07
CA GLN A 241 16.16 -29.48 -21.77
C GLN A 241 15.91 -30.71 -22.65
N GLU A 242 14.67 -31.16 -22.79
CA GLU A 242 14.32 -32.28 -23.68
C GLU A 242 14.67 -31.98 -25.14
N MET A 243 14.39 -30.76 -25.62
CA MET A 243 14.78 -30.32 -26.95
C MET A 243 16.30 -30.31 -27.14
N ASN A 244 17.06 -29.83 -26.15
CA ASN A 244 18.51 -29.82 -26.20
C ASN A 244 19.09 -31.24 -26.21
N GLU A 245 18.53 -32.17 -25.43
CA GLU A 245 18.91 -33.58 -25.48
C GLU A 245 18.66 -34.20 -26.86
N MET A 246 17.56 -33.86 -27.53
CA MET A 246 17.28 -34.32 -28.90
C MET A 246 18.32 -33.77 -29.88
N LEU A 247 18.66 -32.48 -29.81
CA LEU A 247 19.69 -31.87 -30.65
C LEU A 247 21.08 -32.46 -30.41
N ILE A 248 21.43 -32.80 -29.16
CA ILE A 248 22.68 -33.49 -28.83
C ILE A 248 22.71 -34.87 -29.50
N LYS A 249 21.62 -35.64 -29.41
CA LYS A 249 21.51 -36.97 -30.07
C LYS A 249 21.62 -36.87 -31.58
N GLU A 250 21.00 -35.86 -32.19
CA GLU A 250 21.11 -35.58 -33.63
C GLU A 250 22.55 -35.21 -34.03
N LYS A 251 23.20 -34.33 -33.27
CA LYS A 251 24.61 -33.98 -33.48
C LYS A 251 25.52 -35.21 -33.40
N GLU A 252 25.32 -36.09 -32.42
CA GLU A 252 26.06 -37.35 -32.31
C GLU A 252 25.84 -38.27 -33.51
N TYR A 253 24.62 -38.34 -34.03
CA TYR A 253 24.28 -39.10 -35.23
C TYR A 253 25.01 -38.54 -36.46
N LEU A 254 24.91 -37.22 -36.70
CA LEU A 254 25.58 -36.55 -37.81
C LEU A 254 27.11 -36.65 -37.73
N LEU A 255 27.69 -36.65 -36.53
CA LEU A 255 29.12 -36.90 -36.33
C LEU A 255 29.51 -38.35 -36.68
N LYS A 256 28.69 -39.34 -36.32
CA LYS A 256 28.91 -40.75 -36.71
C LYS A 256 28.83 -40.92 -38.22
N GLU A 257 27.86 -40.29 -38.87
CA GLU A 257 27.70 -40.29 -40.32
C GLU A 257 28.90 -39.62 -41.02
N ASN A 258 29.29 -38.41 -40.59
CA ASN A 258 30.49 -37.73 -41.09
C ASN A 258 31.74 -38.59 -40.96
N ASN A 259 31.91 -39.29 -39.83
CA ASN A 259 33.05 -40.18 -39.63
C ASN A 259 33.00 -41.41 -40.56
N SER A 260 31.81 -41.92 -40.88
CA SER A 260 31.64 -43.00 -41.87
C SER A 260 32.01 -42.52 -43.27
N LEU A 261 31.51 -41.35 -43.69
CA LEU A 261 31.83 -40.72 -44.97
C LEU A 261 33.33 -40.41 -45.09
N ARG A 262 33.97 -39.94 -44.02
CA ARG A 262 35.43 -39.74 -43.98
C ARG A 262 36.20 -41.05 -44.21
N LYS A 263 35.82 -42.14 -43.55
CA LYS A 263 36.45 -43.46 -43.77
C LYS A 263 36.24 -43.98 -45.20
N GLU A 264 35.08 -43.73 -45.79
CA GLU A 264 34.82 -44.08 -47.19
C GLU A 264 35.69 -43.25 -48.14
N LEU A 265 35.83 -41.94 -47.87
CA LEU A 265 36.73 -41.05 -48.60
C LEU A 265 38.19 -41.52 -48.50
N ASP A 266 38.67 -41.87 -47.31
CA ASP A 266 40.02 -42.41 -47.09
C ASP A 266 40.21 -43.72 -47.87
N SER A 267 39.21 -44.62 -47.86
CA SER A 267 39.25 -45.85 -48.66
C SER A 267 39.30 -45.59 -50.18
N ILE A 268 38.59 -44.57 -50.66
CA ILE A 268 38.65 -44.15 -52.07
C ILE A 268 40.04 -43.56 -52.38
N HIS A 269 40.63 -42.80 -51.46
CA HIS A 269 41.98 -42.26 -51.61
C HIS A 269 43.02 -43.38 -51.70
N ASP A 270 42.98 -44.38 -50.80
CA ASP A 270 43.86 -45.55 -50.84
C ASP A 270 43.74 -46.34 -52.16
N LYS A 271 42.51 -46.50 -52.68
CA LYS A 271 42.26 -47.13 -53.99
C LYS A 271 42.85 -46.31 -55.12
N ASN A 272 42.70 -44.99 -55.10
CA ASN A 272 43.28 -44.10 -56.09
C ASN A 272 44.82 -44.15 -56.06
N ASP A 273 45.43 -44.14 -54.87
CA ASP A 273 46.88 -44.27 -54.72
C ASP A 273 47.38 -45.61 -55.26
N THR A 274 46.62 -46.68 -55.02
CA THR A 274 46.91 -48.01 -55.59
C THR A 274 46.83 -47.99 -57.13
N LEU A 275 45.80 -47.36 -57.70
CA LEU A 275 45.65 -47.21 -59.16
C LEU A 275 46.77 -46.36 -59.77
N VAL A 276 47.15 -45.25 -59.10
CA VAL A 276 48.28 -44.41 -59.50
C VAL A 276 49.58 -45.21 -59.45
N GLY A 277 49.81 -46.01 -58.41
CA GLY A 277 50.94 -46.92 -58.33
C GLY A 277 50.99 -47.95 -59.47
N GLN A 278 49.85 -48.57 -59.81
CA GLN A 278 49.75 -49.49 -60.95
C GLN A 278 49.96 -48.79 -62.30
N LEU A 279 49.46 -47.56 -62.45
CA LEU A 279 49.65 -46.77 -63.66
C LEU A 279 51.14 -46.41 -63.82
N ASN A 280 51.79 -45.98 -62.74
CA ASN A 280 53.23 -45.69 -62.74
C ASN A 280 54.05 -46.93 -63.10
N GLN A 281 53.74 -48.10 -62.54
CA GLN A 281 54.40 -49.35 -62.94
C GLN A 281 54.23 -49.69 -64.44
N LYS A 282 53.04 -49.45 -65.00
CA LYS A 282 52.82 -49.63 -66.45
C LYS A 282 53.58 -48.61 -67.28
N ILE A 283 53.65 -47.36 -66.82
CA ILE A 283 54.44 -46.30 -67.46
C ILE A 283 55.92 -46.69 -67.44
N ASP A 284 56.46 -47.13 -66.30
CA ASP A 284 57.85 -47.58 -66.18
C ASP A 284 58.16 -48.77 -67.09
N ALA A 285 57.25 -49.76 -67.18
CA ALA A 285 57.39 -50.88 -68.10
C ALA A 285 57.38 -50.46 -69.58
N LEU A 286 56.54 -49.49 -69.94
CA LEU A 286 56.52 -48.92 -71.30
C LEU A 286 57.80 -48.13 -71.59
N VAL A 287 58.31 -47.36 -70.62
CA VAL A 287 59.58 -46.63 -70.74
C VAL A 287 60.74 -47.61 -70.95
N GLU A 288 60.80 -48.72 -70.20
CA GLU A 288 61.85 -49.73 -70.40
C GLU A 288 61.71 -50.41 -71.76
N MET A 289 60.49 -50.76 -72.19
CA MET A 289 60.26 -51.31 -73.53
C MET A 289 60.72 -50.33 -74.63
N VAL A 290 60.43 -49.04 -74.48
CA VAL A 290 60.91 -48.00 -75.41
C VAL A 290 62.44 -47.96 -75.41
N ARG A 291 63.09 -48.01 -74.24
CA ARG A 291 64.55 -48.06 -74.12
C ARG A 291 65.16 -49.29 -74.83
N GLU A 292 64.57 -50.47 -74.65
CA GLU A 292 64.96 -51.68 -75.36
C GLU A 292 64.80 -51.54 -76.89
N LYS A 293 63.70 -50.92 -77.34
CA LYS A 293 63.48 -50.65 -78.78
C LYS A 293 64.47 -49.62 -79.31
N GLU A 294 64.82 -48.59 -78.55
CA GLU A 294 65.85 -47.61 -78.91
C GLU A 294 67.22 -48.28 -79.04
N GLU A 295 67.61 -49.18 -78.13
CA GLU A 295 68.85 -49.96 -78.24
C GLU A 295 68.85 -50.86 -79.50
N ILE A 296 67.73 -51.51 -79.81
CA ILE A 296 67.58 -52.28 -81.05
C ILE A 296 67.71 -51.36 -82.28
N ILE A 297 67.08 -50.18 -82.28
CA ILE A 297 67.21 -49.21 -83.36
C ILE A 297 68.68 -48.79 -83.50
N GLU A 298 69.37 -48.48 -82.41
CA GLU A 298 70.78 -48.09 -82.41
C GLU A 298 71.68 -49.20 -82.98
N THR A 299 71.44 -50.47 -82.61
CA THR A 299 72.19 -51.60 -83.20
C THR A 299 71.88 -51.81 -84.70
N LEU A 300 70.64 -51.61 -85.13
CA LEU A 300 70.23 -51.69 -86.54
C LEU A 300 70.82 -50.53 -87.35
N GLU A 301 70.82 -49.32 -86.80
CA GLU A 301 71.48 -48.15 -87.38
C GLU A 301 73.00 -48.33 -87.45
N GLY A 302 73.62 -48.88 -86.41
CA GLY A 302 75.04 -49.27 -86.41
C GLY A 302 75.36 -50.35 -87.45
N ARG A 303 74.46 -51.34 -87.66
CA ARG A 303 74.57 -52.32 -88.75
C ARG A 303 74.43 -51.67 -90.13
N LYS A 304 73.53 -50.71 -90.28
CA LYS A 304 73.35 -49.91 -91.50
C LYS A 304 74.57 -49.05 -91.78
N ALA A 305 75.19 -48.47 -90.75
CA ALA A 305 76.45 -47.73 -90.85
C ALA A 305 77.63 -48.64 -91.24
N ASN A 306 77.69 -49.85 -90.68
CA ASN A 306 78.74 -50.83 -91.00
C ASN A 306 78.56 -51.50 -92.38
N SER A 307 77.33 -51.58 -92.93
CA SER A 307 77.10 -52.07 -94.30
C SER A 307 77.29 -50.99 -95.38
N PHE A 308 77.27 -49.71 -95.02
CA PHE A 308 77.52 -48.57 -95.91
C PHE A 308 79.00 -48.09 -95.95
N GLY A 309 79.93 -48.86 -95.38
CA GLY A 309 81.37 -48.57 -95.40
C GLY A 309 82.08 -48.67 -96.76
N SER A 310 81.38 -48.83 -97.88
CA SER A 310 81.97 -48.83 -99.23
C SER A 310 81.43 -47.72 -100.15
N LYS A 311 82.06 -46.57 -99.98
CA LYS A 311 82.35 -45.53 -101.00
C LYS A 311 81.26 -44.52 -101.42
N PRO A 312 81.73 -43.31 -101.81
CA PRO A 312 80.98 -42.06 -101.81
C PRO A 312 80.58 -41.63 -103.23
N THR A 313 79.73 -40.61 -103.35
CA THR A 313 80.04 -39.31 -104.00
C THR A 313 78.76 -38.56 -104.36
N LEU A 314 78.64 -37.37 -103.76
CA LEU A 314 77.84 -36.26 -104.23
C LEU A 314 78.67 -35.50 -105.27
N GLY A 315 78.14 -35.33 -106.49
CA GLY A 315 78.69 -34.39 -107.46
C GLY A 315 78.34 -34.73 -108.91
N VAL A 316 77.64 -33.78 -109.57
CA VAL A 316 77.26 -33.71 -110.99
C VAL A 316 76.12 -34.68 -111.37
N ILE A 317 75.00 -34.35 -112.03
CA ILE A 317 74.66 -33.42 -113.13
C ILE A 317 73.14 -33.13 -112.97
N SER A 318 72.66 -31.89 -112.77
CA SER A 318 72.38 -30.88 -113.80
C SER A 318 71.45 -31.31 -114.96
N ASP A 319 70.69 -32.41 -114.85
CA ASP A 319 69.68 -32.83 -115.85
C ASP A 319 68.31 -33.24 -115.26
N LYS A 320 67.93 -32.68 -114.10
CA LYS A 320 66.65 -33.01 -113.42
C LYS A 320 65.57 -31.93 -113.44
N SER A 321 65.85 -30.74 -113.98
CA SER A 321 64.84 -29.67 -114.06
C SER A 321 63.82 -29.89 -115.20
N SER A 322 64.15 -30.66 -116.24
CA SER A 322 63.21 -31.02 -117.32
C SER A 322 62.39 -32.27 -116.99
N LEU A 323 62.97 -33.21 -116.24
CA LEU A 323 62.30 -34.42 -115.74
C LEU A 323 61.31 -34.11 -114.61
N LEU A 324 61.60 -33.16 -113.72
CA LEU A 324 60.66 -32.74 -112.67
C LEU A 324 59.45 -31.98 -113.23
N GLN A 325 59.55 -31.35 -114.41
CA GLN A 325 58.43 -30.64 -115.03
C GLN A 325 57.51 -31.60 -115.81
N GLN A 326 58.06 -32.71 -116.33
CA GLN A 326 57.30 -33.83 -116.90
C GLN A 326 56.66 -34.71 -115.81
N GLU A 327 57.38 -34.98 -114.72
CA GLU A 327 56.89 -35.73 -113.57
C GLU A 327 55.82 -34.93 -112.79
N LEU A 328 55.86 -33.58 -112.81
CA LEU A 328 54.77 -32.75 -112.28
C LEU A 328 53.50 -32.86 -113.13
N THR A 329 53.60 -32.95 -114.46
CA THR A 329 52.44 -33.14 -115.34
C THR A 329 51.88 -34.56 -115.26
N GLU A 330 52.74 -35.57 -115.08
CA GLU A 330 52.31 -36.95 -114.83
C GLU A 330 51.66 -37.07 -113.45
N LYS A 331 52.23 -36.46 -112.40
CA LYS A 331 51.62 -36.40 -111.06
C LYS A 331 50.29 -35.63 -111.08
N SER A 332 50.19 -34.54 -111.84
CA SER A 332 48.92 -33.82 -112.04
C SER A 332 47.88 -34.69 -112.73
N SER A 333 48.25 -35.45 -113.77
CA SER A 333 47.32 -36.38 -114.43
C SER A 333 46.89 -37.54 -113.52
N THR A 334 47.78 -38.02 -112.63
CA THR A 334 47.39 -39.00 -111.60
C THR A 334 46.51 -38.40 -110.51
N ILE A 335 46.66 -37.11 -110.19
CA ILE A 335 45.77 -36.41 -109.26
C ILE A 335 44.38 -36.21 -109.88
N ASP A 336 44.30 -35.90 -111.17
CA ASP A 336 43.01 -35.78 -111.87
C ASP A 336 42.34 -37.15 -112.04
N TYR A 337 43.11 -38.21 -112.32
CA TYR A 337 42.61 -39.59 -112.32
C TYR A 337 42.13 -40.06 -110.94
N LEU A 338 42.85 -39.72 -109.86
CA LEU A 338 42.43 -40.03 -108.49
C LEU A 338 41.24 -39.18 -108.03
N LYS A 339 41.09 -37.95 -108.52
CA LYS A 339 39.90 -37.11 -108.29
C LYS A 339 38.68 -37.66 -109.02
N GLU A 340 38.86 -38.20 -110.22
CA GLU A 340 37.79 -38.84 -110.99
C GLU A 340 37.38 -40.18 -110.37
N GLN A 341 38.34 -41.00 -109.90
CA GLN A 341 38.03 -42.18 -109.09
C GLN A 341 37.37 -41.82 -107.76
N LEU A 342 37.73 -40.69 -107.14
CA LEU A 342 37.07 -40.22 -105.92
C LEU A 342 35.65 -39.71 -106.20
N ALA A 343 35.41 -39.06 -107.35
CA ALA A 343 34.07 -38.66 -107.80
C ALA A 343 33.18 -39.87 -108.15
N GLU A 344 33.77 -40.91 -108.74
CA GLU A 344 33.09 -42.18 -109.04
C GLU A 344 32.80 -42.98 -107.75
N ALA A 345 33.72 -42.96 -106.76
CA ALA A 345 33.51 -43.52 -105.42
C ALA A 345 32.45 -42.73 -104.64
N VAL A 346 32.41 -41.40 -104.76
CA VAL A 346 31.38 -40.55 -104.12
C VAL A 346 30.01 -40.77 -104.75
N THR A 347 29.91 -40.98 -106.06
CA THR A 347 28.62 -41.32 -106.71
C THR A 347 28.16 -42.74 -106.39
N THR A 348 29.08 -43.71 -106.23
CA THR A 348 28.73 -45.04 -105.70
C THR A 348 28.34 -45.02 -104.21
N ILE A 349 29.00 -44.22 -103.37
CA ILE A 349 28.61 -44.01 -101.97
C ILE A 349 27.26 -43.28 -101.86
N GLN A 350 26.97 -42.32 -102.74
CA GLN A 350 25.65 -41.67 -102.82
C GLN A 350 24.55 -42.64 -103.31
N GLY A 351 24.87 -43.53 -104.26
CA GLY A 351 23.97 -44.62 -104.67
C GLY A 351 23.75 -45.69 -103.59
N GLN A 352 24.79 -46.02 -102.81
CA GLN A 352 24.68 -46.89 -101.64
C GLN A 352 23.90 -46.22 -100.50
N ASN A 353 23.99 -44.90 -100.32
CA ASN A 353 23.17 -44.14 -99.38
C ASN A 353 21.69 -44.05 -99.79
N GLU A 354 21.38 -44.01 -101.10
CA GLU A 354 19.99 -44.19 -101.57
C GLU A 354 19.48 -45.63 -101.38
N LEU A 355 20.36 -46.64 -101.48
CA LEU A 355 20.02 -48.02 -101.16
C LEU A 355 19.80 -48.21 -99.65
N ILE A 356 20.60 -47.57 -98.79
CA ILE A 356 20.45 -47.55 -97.32
C ILE A 356 19.18 -46.80 -96.90
N LYS A 357 18.80 -45.72 -97.60
CA LYS A 357 17.48 -45.06 -97.41
C LYS A 357 16.29 -45.91 -97.87
N LYS A 358 16.48 -46.84 -98.81
CA LYS A 358 15.45 -47.81 -99.22
C LYS A 358 15.39 -49.05 -98.32
N LEU A 359 16.51 -49.43 -97.68
CA LEU A 359 16.56 -50.54 -96.72
C LEU A 359 16.16 -50.14 -95.29
N THR A 360 16.25 -48.87 -94.90
CA THR A 360 15.73 -48.38 -93.59
C THR A 360 14.20 -48.28 -93.52
N LYS A 361 13.47 -48.49 -94.63
CA LYS A 361 12.00 -48.52 -94.64
C LYS A 361 11.38 -49.92 -94.58
N LYS A 362 12.18 -50.99 -94.63
CA LYS A 362 11.73 -52.38 -94.43
C LYS A 362 12.90 -53.23 -93.93
N GLY A 363 13.01 -53.41 -92.62
CA GLY A 363 14.03 -54.28 -92.03
C GLY A 363 14.05 -54.21 -90.51
N GLU A 364 13.05 -54.83 -89.87
CA GLU A 364 13.20 -55.37 -88.51
C GLU A 364 14.36 -56.37 -88.51
N VAL A 365 15.46 -56.09 -87.79
CA VAL A 365 16.30 -57.14 -87.19
C VAL A 365 16.93 -56.61 -85.90
N ASN A 366 16.61 -57.29 -84.80
CA ASN A 366 17.23 -57.28 -83.49
C ASN A 366 18.76 -57.25 -83.56
N THR A 367 19.41 -56.28 -82.90
CA THR A 367 20.67 -56.39 -82.14
C THR A 367 21.17 -54.99 -81.75
N ASP A 368 20.48 -54.27 -80.85
CA ASP A 368 21.12 -53.16 -80.09
C ASP A 368 20.32 -52.69 -78.85
N VAL A 369 19.56 -53.59 -78.22
CA VAL A 369 18.70 -53.27 -77.07
C VAL A 369 19.51 -52.80 -75.85
N TYR A 370 20.70 -53.38 -75.60
CA TYR A 370 21.46 -53.08 -74.38
C TYR A 370 22.16 -51.70 -74.38
N ALA A 371 22.63 -51.20 -75.52
CA ALA A 371 23.31 -49.89 -75.57
C ALA A 371 22.31 -48.71 -75.56
N SER A 372 21.15 -48.89 -76.19
CA SER A 372 20.08 -47.89 -76.18
C SER A 372 19.38 -47.81 -74.82
N GLU A 373 19.26 -48.91 -74.08
CA GLU A 373 18.63 -48.95 -72.76
C GLU A 373 19.51 -48.29 -71.70
N LEU A 374 20.84 -48.52 -71.74
CA LEU A 374 21.79 -47.84 -70.85
C LEU A 374 21.83 -46.31 -71.06
N LEU A 375 21.78 -45.85 -72.31
CA LEU A 375 21.70 -44.42 -72.63
C LEU A 375 20.37 -43.81 -72.19
N LYS A 376 19.28 -44.58 -72.28
CA LYS A 376 17.95 -44.16 -71.83
C LYS A 376 17.87 -44.11 -70.30
N ASP A 377 18.51 -45.03 -69.60
CA ASP A 377 18.64 -45.01 -68.15
C ASP A 377 19.51 -43.86 -67.66
N GLN A 378 20.61 -43.55 -68.34
CA GLN A 378 21.41 -42.36 -68.04
C GLN A 378 20.62 -41.06 -68.29
N LEU A 379 19.83 -40.99 -69.37
CA LEU A 379 18.96 -39.85 -69.64
C LEU A 379 17.82 -39.71 -68.62
N ASN A 380 17.25 -40.83 -68.16
CA ASN A 380 16.24 -40.84 -67.10
C ASN A 380 16.84 -40.42 -65.76
N GLN A 381 18.03 -40.91 -65.41
CA GLN A 381 18.74 -40.47 -64.18
C GLN A 381 19.09 -38.99 -64.21
N MET A 382 19.48 -38.45 -65.36
CA MET A 382 19.73 -37.01 -65.51
C MET A 382 18.43 -36.22 -65.45
N ARG A 383 17.32 -36.74 -65.97
CA ARG A 383 16.00 -36.13 -65.85
C ARG A 383 15.49 -36.12 -64.41
N ASP A 384 15.60 -37.24 -63.69
CA ASP A 384 15.23 -37.32 -62.27
C ASP A 384 16.07 -36.38 -61.40
N LYS A 385 17.35 -36.19 -61.74
CA LYS A 385 18.21 -35.20 -61.08
C LYS A 385 17.77 -33.78 -61.38
N ILE A 386 17.37 -33.48 -62.62
CA ILE A 386 16.82 -32.18 -62.99
C ILE A 386 15.51 -31.93 -62.24
N ASP A 387 14.59 -32.90 -62.20
CA ASP A 387 13.31 -32.77 -61.49
C ASP A 387 13.50 -32.54 -59.99
N LYS A 388 14.44 -33.26 -59.36
CA LYS A 388 14.81 -33.02 -57.95
C LYS A 388 15.41 -31.65 -57.72
N LEU A 389 16.29 -31.19 -58.61
CA LEU A 389 16.88 -29.86 -58.52
C LEU A 389 15.83 -28.76 -58.73
N GLU A 390 14.86 -28.96 -59.63
CA GLU A 390 13.73 -28.04 -59.83
C GLU A 390 12.82 -28.00 -58.60
N GLU A 391 12.57 -29.13 -57.95
CA GLU A 391 11.79 -29.19 -56.71
C GLU A 391 12.54 -28.54 -55.53
N GLU A 392 13.85 -28.75 -55.42
CA GLU A 392 14.72 -28.05 -54.46
C GLU A 392 14.75 -26.53 -54.72
N LEU A 393 14.85 -26.09 -55.98
CA LEU A 393 14.79 -24.66 -56.33
C LEU A 393 13.45 -24.05 -55.94
N LYS A 394 12.35 -24.76 -56.22
CA LYS A 394 11.00 -24.30 -55.88
C LYS A 394 10.78 -24.19 -54.37
N THR A 395 11.25 -25.18 -53.60
CA THR A 395 11.19 -25.11 -52.13
C THR A 395 12.04 -23.98 -51.57
N LYS A 396 13.23 -23.73 -52.15
CA LYS A 396 14.07 -22.59 -51.78
C LYS A 396 13.43 -21.25 -52.12
N ASP A 397 12.77 -21.12 -53.27
CA ASP A 397 12.02 -19.93 -53.64
C ASP A 397 10.83 -19.68 -52.67
N ASP A 398 10.11 -20.72 -52.27
CA ASP A 398 9.03 -20.62 -51.27
C ASP A 398 9.56 -20.21 -49.88
N GLU A 399 10.70 -20.75 -49.45
CA GLU A 399 11.39 -20.35 -48.22
C GLU A 399 11.82 -18.87 -48.29
N LEU A 400 12.38 -18.45 -49.41
CA LEU A 400 12.86 -17.08 -49.64
C LEU A 400 11.69 -16.10 -49.68
N LEU A 401 10.55 -16.49 -50.27
CA LEU A 401 9.31 -15.71 -50.25
C LEU A 401 8.79 -15.53 -48.82
N LYS A 402 8.78 -16.59 -47.99
CA LYS A 402 8.38 -16.51 -46.58
C LYS A 402 9.28 -15.59 -45.77
N VAL A 403 10.60 -15.69 -45.95
CA VAL A 403 11.56 -14.80 -45.27
C VAL A 403 11.35 -13.36 -45.71
N THR A 404 11.09 -13.12 -47.00
CA THR A 404 10.84 -11.78 -47.53
C THR A 404 9.55 -11.19 -46.98
N MET A 405 8.47 -11.99 -46.88
CA MET A 405 7.22 -11.58 -46.25
C MET A 405 7.39 -11.28 -44.76
N MET A 406 8.12 -12.14 -44.04
CA MET A 406 8.42 -11.95 -42.62
C MET A 406 9.24 -10.67 -42.41
N LYS A 407 10.26 -10.44 -43.24
CA LYS A 407 11.06 -9.20 -43.24
C LYS A 407 10.21 -7.96 -43.51
N THR A 408 9.32 -7.99 -44.50
CA THR A 408 8.42 -6.83 -44.79
C THR A 408 7.40 -6.59 -43.69
N ALA A 409 6.97 -7.61 -42.96
CA ALA A 409 6.11 -7.45 -41.78
C ALA A 409 6.89 -6.86 -40.58
N TYR A 410 8.17 -7.23 -40.40
CA TYR A 410 9.06 -6.56 -39.43
C TYR A 410 9.33 -5.11 -39.80
N GLU A 411 9.63 -4.83 -41.07
CA GLU A 411 9.86 -3.46 -41.58
C GLU A 411 8.61 -2.58 -41.47
N ARG A 412 7.41 -3.17 -41.56
CA ARG A 412 6.13 -2.47 -41.33
C ARG A 412 5.77 -2.32 -39.84
N GLY A 413 6.54 -2.92 -38.93
CA GLY A 413 6.24 -2.90 -37.50
C GLY A 413 4.99 -3.69 -37.09
N GLU A 414 4.51 -4.60 -37.95
CA GLU A 414 3.35 -5.46 -37.67
C GLU A 414 3.69 -6.50 -36.58
N TYR A 415 4.97 -6.85 -36.43
CA TYR A 415 5.45 -7.66 -35.31
C TYR A 415 5.78 -6.77 -34.11
N GLY A 416 4.74 -6.37 -33.38
CA GLY A 416 4.73 -6.19 -31.93
C GLY A 416 5.75 -5.26 -31.28
N LEU A 417 6.64 -4.57 -32.01
CA LEU A 417 7.62 -3.66 -31.38
C LEU A 417 6.91 -2.42 -30.84
N SER A 418 5.90 -1.92 -31.55
CA SER A 418 5.05 -0.84 -31.07
C SER A 418 4.18 -1.27 -29.89
N GLU A 419 3.67 -2.51 -29.92
CA GLU A 419 2.86 -3.11 -28.86
C GLU A 419 3.70 -3.38 -27.61
N ALA A 420 4.88 -3.98 -27.76
CA ALA A 420 5.87 -4.17 -26.70
C ALA A 420 6.40 -2.83 -26.15
N LEU A 421 6.58 -1.80 -26.99
CA LEU A 421 6.93 -0.46 -26.50
C LEU A 421 5.78 0.17 -25.70
N ASN A 422 4.53 -0.05 -26.10
CA ASN A 422 3.37 0.44 -25.37
C ASN A 422 3.16 -0.33 -24.06
N GLU A 423 3.43 -1.63 -24.05
CA GLU A 423 3.44 -2.49 -22.86
C GLU A 423 4.57 -2.08 -21.90
N VAL A 424 5.78 -1.84 -22.39
CA VAL A 424 6.88 -1.31 -21.56
C VAL A 424 6.54 0.07 -21.00
N LYS A 425 5.85 0.93 -21.77
CA LYS A 425 5.36 2.23 -21.27
C LYS A 425 4.28 2.07 -20.20
N SER A 426 3.34 1.15 -20.37
CA SER A 426 2.27 0.90 -19.39
C SER A 426 2.85 0.31 -18.11
N LEU A 427 3.76 -0.67 -18.21
CA LEU A 427 4.49 -1.26 -17.10
C LEU A 427 5.34 -0.21 -16.38
N LYS A 428 6.02 0.69 -17.10
CA LYS A 428 6.76 1.80 -16.48
C LYS A 428 5.84 2.75 -15.69
N LYS A 429 4.63 3.02 -16.19
CA LYS A 429 3.63 3.83 -15.47
C LYS A 429 3.13 3.12 -14.22
N GLN A 430 2.89 1.80 -14.30
CA GLN A 430 2.51 0.99 -13.14
C GLN A 430 3.63 0.93 -12.09
N LEU A 431 4.88 0.81 -12.53
CA LEU A 431 6.04 0.79 -11.65
C LEU A 431 6.17 2.11 -10.88
N LEU A 432 6.00 3.25 -11.54
CA LEU A 432 5.96 4.57 -10.88
C LEU A 432 4.80 4.72 -9.87
N THR A 433 3.63 4.12 -10.15
CA THR A 433 2.54 4.13 -9.16
C THR A 433 2.82 3.22 -7.97
N LYS A 434 3.46 2.06 -8.18
CA LYS A 434 3.87 1.16 -7.10
C LYS A 434 4.99 1.76 -6.26
N GLU A 435 5.94 2.46 -6.87
CA GLU A 435 6.98 3.21 -6.16
C GLU A 435 6.37 4.27 -5.23
N ARG A 436 5.38 5.04 -5.70
CA ARG A 436 4.66 6.01 -4.87
C ARG A 436 3.92 5.35 -3.70
N HIS A 437 3.20 4.26 -3.93
CA HIS A 437 2.52 3.53 -2.85
C HIS A 437 3.53 2.94 -1.85
N LEU A 438 4.71 2.53 -2.30
CA LEU A 438 5.78 2.05 -1.43
C LEU A 438 6.35 3.19 -0.58
N GLU A 439 6.52 4.39 -1.14
CA GLU A 439 6.88 5.59 -0.37
C GLU A 439 5.82 5.94 0.69
N GLU A 440 4.54 5.90 0.34
CA GLU A 440 3.42 6.10 1.27
C GLU A 440 3.43 5.04 2.39
N ALA A 441 3.60 3.75 2.05
CA ALA A 441 3.69 2.68 3.03
C ALA A 441 4.91 2.81 3.96
N ILE A 442 6.04 3.31 3.46
CA ILE A 442 7.22 3.61 4.30
C ILE A 442 6.90 4.77 5.25
N GLN A 443 6.19 5.81 4.80
CA GLN A 443 5.77 6.91 5.66
C GLN A 443 4.85 6.42 6.79
N ASP A 444 3.87 5.58 6.47
CA ASP A 444 2.97 4.98 7.45
C ASP A 444 3.71 4.08 8.45
N LEU A 445 4.64 3.26 7.96
CA LEU A 445 5.50 2.42 8.81
C LEU A 445 6.31 3.27 9.80
N ASN A 446 6.88 4.38 9.33
CA ASN A 446 7.63 5.30 10.18
C ASN A 446 6.72 5.98 11.22
N GLN A 447 5.51 6.39 10.85
CA GLN A 447 4.54 6.94 11.80
C GLN A 447 4.11 5.92 12.86
N LEU A 448 3.87 4.67 12.45
CA LEU A 448 3.55 3.58 13.38
C LEU A 448 4.72 3.24 14.30
N SER A 449 5.96 3.27 13.80
CA SER A 449 7.16 3.10 14.62
C SER A 449 7.29 4.20 15.68
N ILE A 450 7.02 5.46 15.33
CA ILE A 450 7.00 6.56 16.30
C ILE A 450 5.93 6.34 17.37
N LYS A 451 4.72 5.91 16.98
CA LYS A 451 3.64 5.58 17.93
C LYS A 451 4.01 4.42 18.83
N LEU A 452 4.60 3.35 18.29
CA LEU A 452 5.05 2.19 19.05
C LEU A 452 6.07 2.59 20.11
N ASN A 453 7.09 3.38 19.74
CA ASN A 453 8.09 3.90 20.68
C ASN A 453 7.42 4.73 21.78
N SER A 454 6.42 5.55 21.44
CA SER A 454 5.68 6.35 22.44
C SER A 454 4.87 5.50 23.42
N TYR A 455 4.38 4.33 22.99
CA TYR A 455 3.71 3.37 23.87
C TYR A 455 4.72 2.58 24.70
N GLU A 456 5.88 2.23 24.15
CA GLU A 456 6.97 1.60 24.90
C GLU A 456 7.46 2.53 26.01
N ASP A 457 7.66 3.82 25.73
CA ASP A 457 8.02 4.83 26.73
C ASP A 457 6.95 4.93 27.84
N GLN A 458 5.66 4.86 27.48
CA GLN A 458 4.57 4.83 28.46
C GLN A 458 4.56 3.55 29.30
N LEU A 459 4.83 2.39 28.69
CA LEU A 459 4.91 1.12 29.39
C LEU A 459 6.11 1.09 30.32
N ASP A 460 7.26 1.62 29.92
CA ASP A 460 8.43 1.72 30.76
C ASP A 460 8.22 2.73 31.89
N PHE A 461 7.51 3.83 31.65
CA PHE A 461 7.04 4.73 32.70
C PHE A 461 6.13 4.02 33.72
N LEU A 462 5.15 3.22 33.25
CA LEU A 462 4.26 2.45 34.12
C LEU A 462 5.01 1.35 34.88
N LYS A 463 6.01 0.71 34.26
CA LYS A 463 6.90 -0.25 34.93
C LYS A 463 7.79 0.44 35.97
N GLU A 464 8.27 1.66 35.72
CA GLU A 464 9.05 2.43 36.70
C GLU A 464 8.15 2.89 37.87
N MET A 465 6.89 3.25 37.59
CA MET A 465 5.86 3.56 38.60
C MET A 465 5.44 2.32 39.41
N GLY A 466 5.35 1.15 38.78
CA GLY A 466 5.01 -0.12 39.43
C GLY A 466 6.20 -0.89 40.01
N GLY A 467 7.42 -0.46 39.69
CA GLY A 467 8.68 -1.20 39.87
C GLY A 467 9.22 -1.27 41.29
N SER A 468 8.49 -0.81 42.30
CA SER A 468 8.86 -0.94 43.71
C SER A 468 7.99 -1.94 44.49
N LEU A 469 7.29 -2.86 43.80
CA LEU A 469 6.39 -3.84 44.44
C LEU A 469 6.74 -5.31 44.18
N THR A 470 8.01 -5.61 43.92
CA THR A 470 8.55 -6.98 44.09
C THR A 470 9.18 -7.12 45.47
N GLY A 471 8.35 -7.05 46.50
CA GLY A 471 8.72 -7.26 47.88
C GLY A 471 7.45 -7.43 48.71
N LEU A 472 7.09 -8.68 48.98
CA LEU A 472 6.03 -9.07 49.90
C LEU A 472 6.30 -8.46 51.28
N GLU A 473 5.67 -7.33 51.59
CA GLU A 473 5.15 -6.99 52.93
C GLU A 473 4.29 -5.73 52.84
N ALA A 474 3.07 -5.83 53.36
CA ALA A 474 2.10 -4.75 53.42
C ALA A 474 2.64 -3.62 54.30
N ILE A 475 3.11 -2.54 53.69
CA ILE A 475 3.36 -1.26 54.37
C ILE A 475 2.21 -0.32 54.02
N ASP A 476 1.59 0.20 55.07
CA ASP A 476 0.46 1.12 55.08
C ASP A 476 0.87 2.49 54.50
N THR A 477 0.61 2.72 53.20
CA THR A 477 1.06 3.90 52.43
C THR A 477 0.02 5.02 52.38
N HIS A 478 -0.54 5.45 53.51
CA HIS A 478 -1.61 6.45 53.49
C HIS A 478 -1.22 7.92 53.74
N LYS A 479 0.07 8.33 53.79
CA LYS A 479 0.40 9.73 54.13
C LYS A 479 1.51 10.48 53.39
N ILE A 480 2.21 9.91 52.39
CA ILE A 480 3.35 10.64 51.76
C ILE A 480 3.28 10.75 50.22
N LEU A 481 2.30 10.14 49.54
CA LEU A 481 2.33 10.03 48.06
C LEU A 481 1.42 10.94 47.18
N PRO A 482 0.48 11.80 47.65
CA PRO A 482 -0.37 12.55 46.72
C PRO A 482 0.34 13.74 46.04
N GLU A 483 1.23 14.45 46.75
CA GLU A 483 1.80 15.71 46.23
C GLU A 483 2.93 15.48 45.19
N VAL A 484 3.78 14.46 45.40
CA VAL A 484 4.90 14.16 44.49
C VAL A 484 4.42 13.51 43.19
N THR A 485 3.28 12.82 43.22
CA THR A 485 2.68 12.21 42.02
C THR A 485 1.97 13.24 41.14
N ASP A 486 1.32 14.24 41.74
CA ASP A 486 0.65 15.31 41.01
C ASP A 486 1.66 16.28 40.36
N ASP A 487 2.72 16.67 41.07
CA ASP A 487 3.78 17.52 40.50
C ASP A 487 4.54 16.81 39.36
N ARG A 488 4.77 15.50 39.47
CA ARG A 488 5.45 14.72 38.41
C ARG A 488 4.56 14.48 37.19
N LEU A 489 3.26 14.27 37.38
CA LEU A 489 2.27 14.25 36.29
C LEU A 489 2.14 15.60 35.60
N LYS A 490 2.22 16.69 36.37
CA LYS A 490 2.22 18.06 35.84
C LYS A 490 3.48 18.35 35.03
N ILE A 491 4.64 17.86 35.47
CA ILE A 491 5.89 17.93 34.69
C ILE A 491 5.77 17.16 33.37
N LEU A 492 5.19 15.95 33.38
CA LEU A 492 4.99 15.16 32.16
C LEU A 492 4.01 15.83 31.17
N ARG A 493 2.91 16.39 31.67
CA ARG A 493 1.98 17.17 30.83
C ARG A 493 2.66 18.41 30.25
N LEU A 494 3.46 19.12 31.04
CA LEU A 494 4.24 20.26 30.56
C LEU A 494 5.28 19.84 29.51
N GLN A 495 5.96 18.71 29.69
CA GLN A 495 6.88 18.15 28.69
C GLN A 495 6.16 17.78 27.38
N GLN A 496 5.00 17.13 27.44
CA GLN A 496 4.17 16.88 26.24
C GLN A 496 3.72 18.17 25.56
N THR A 497 3.40 19.21 26.33
CA THR A 497 2.99 20.50 25.77
C THR A 497 4.17 21.21 25.11
N ILE A 498 5.37 21.12 25.69
CA ILE A 498 6.60 21.64 25.09
C ILE A 498 6.89 20.95 23.75
N ILE A 499 6.80 19.60 23.70
CA ILE A 499 7.02 18.84 22.45
C ILE A 499 6.03 19.27 21.36
N LYS A 500 4.73 19.38 21.68
CA LYS A 500 3.72 19.86 20.72
C LYS A 500 4.01 21.27 20.19
N LEU A 501 4.42 22.17 21.07
CA LEU A 501 4.79 23.54 20.68
C LEU A 501 6.10 23.59 19.87
N GLU A 502 7.03 22.66 20.10
CA GLU A 502 8.24 22.50 19.30
C GLU A 502 7.92 21.96 17.90
N ASP A 503 7.02 20.99 17.77
CA ASP A 503 6.54 20.46 16.49
C ASP A 503 5.77 21.52 15.67
N GLU A 504 4.88 22.27 16.31
CA GLU A 504 4.17 23.40 15.67
C GLU A 504 5.16 24.47 15.19
N LYS A 505 6.20 24.77 15.98
CA LYS A 505 7.27 25.69 15.59
C LYS A 505 8.03 25.17 14.37
N ILE A 506 8.38 23.88 14.34
CA ILE A 506 9.07 23.26 13.20
C ILE A 506 8.18 23.33 11.95
N ALA A 507 6.90 22.98 12.04
CA ALA A 507 5.96 23.05 10.93
C ALA A 507 5.80 24.48 10.38
N LEU A 508 5.69 25.48 11.25
CA LEU A 508 5.66 26.89 10.85
C LEU A 508 6.97 27.34 10.22
N GLN A 509 8.11 26.87 10.72
CA GLN A 509 9.44 27.19 10.21
C GLN A 509 9.69 26.54 8.84
N GLU A 510 9.16 25.34 8.62
CA GLU A 510 9.18 24.64 7.32
C GLU A 510 8.25 25.32 6.31
N LYS A 511 7.05 25.74 6.73
CA LYS A 511 6.16 26.58 5.91
C LYS A 511 6.82 27.91 5.53
N LEU A 512 7.56 28.54 6.44
CA LEU A 512 8.38 29.73 6.16
C LEU A 512 9.52 29.43 5.17
N ARG A 513 10.21 28.29 5.29
CA ARG A 513 11.24 27.87 4.32
C ARG A 513 10.65 27.60 2.93
N SER A 514 9.50 26.94 2.84
CA SER A 514 8.77 26.70 1.59
C SER A 514 8.30 28.01 0.95
N MET A 515 7.82 28.96 1.75
CA MET A 515 7.49 30.29 1.25
C MET A 515 8.73 31.10 0.82
N ARG A 516 9.90 30.83 1.40
CA ARG A 516 11.17 31.47 1.05
C ARG A 516 11.81 30.85 -0.19
N SER A 517 11.68 29.53 -0.39
CA SER A 517 12.17 28.83 -1.59
C SER A 517 11.32 29.12 -2.83
N MET A 518 10.03 29.46 -2.64
CA MET A 518 9.12 29.94 -3.69
C MET A 518 9.28 31.43 -4.00
N SER A 519 10.14 32.17 -3.28
CA SER A 519 10.45 33.56 -3.63
C SER A 519 11.48 33.61 -4.78
N PRO A 520 11.24 34.38 -5.85
CA PRO A 520 12.15 34.47 -6.98
C PRO A 520 13.47 35.12 -6.53
N LYS A 521 14.60 34.54 -6.97
CA LYS A 521 15.94 35.08 -6.72
C LYS A 521 16.00 36.58 -7.08
N PRO A 522 16.68 37.42 -6.27
CA PRO A 522 16.80 38.84 -6.54
C PRO A 522 17.59 39.05 -7.83
N GLY A 523 16.88 39.33 -8.92
CA GLY A 523 17.48 39.48 -10.25
C GLY A 523 16.49 39.47 -11.41
N THR A 524 15.28 38.94 -11.24
CA THR A 524 14.27 38.94 -12.32
C THR A 524 13.16 39.93 -12.00
N GLN A 525 13.06 40.99 -12.81
CA GLN A 525 11.99 41.99 -12.71
C GLN A 525 10.63 41.31 -12.93
N VAL A 526 9.83 41.21 -11.87
CA VAL A 526 8.43 40.77 -11.94
C VAL A 526 7.50 41.97 -11.85
N ASN A 527 6.42 41.81 -12.61
CA ASN A 527 5.40 42.75 -13.00
C ASN A 527 4.60 43.35 -11.81
N VAL A 528 4.10 44.57 -11.99
CA VAL A 528 3.82 45.59 -10.95
C VAL A 528 2.53 45.41 -10.11
N ASN A 529 1.89 44.23 -10.08
CA ASN A 529 0.51 44.14 -9.53
C ASN A 529 0.31 43.51 -8.14
N ASP A 530 1.34 43.08 -7.41
CA ASP A 530 1.20 42.53 -6.05
C ASP A 530 1.77 43.43 -4.92
N LYS A 531 1.61 44.75 -5.05
CA LYS A 531 2.15 45.73 -4.07
C LYS A 531 1.58 45.61 -2.65
N LYS A 532 0.39 45.03 -2.46
CA LYS A 532 -0.21 44.91 -1.12
C LYS A 532 0.42 43.79 -0.29
N SER A 533 0.75 42.66 -0.90
CA SER A 533 1.35 41.50 -0.22
C SER A 533 2.79 41.80 0.24
N ASP A 534 3.55 42.52 -0.59
CA ASP A 534 4.92 42.92 -0.24
C ASP A 534 4.97 44.00 0.84
N GLU A 535 3.96 44.90 0.89
CA GLU A 535 3.88 45.91 1.94
C GLU A 535 3.49 45.30 3.30
N GLU A 536 2.59 44.32 3.31
CA GLU A 536 2.26 43.56 4.53
C GLU A 536 3.43 42.70 5.01
N ARG A 537 4.17 42.06 4.09
CA ARG A 537 5.42 41.36 4.43
C ARG A 537 6.47 42.29 4.98
N SER A 538 6.64 43.48 4.40
CA SER A 538 7.61 44.46 4.90
C SER A 538 7.22 45.01 6.27
N LYS A 539 5.92 45.22 6.53
CA LYS A 539 5.40 45.58 7.86
C LYS A 539 5.59 44.46 8.89
N MET A 540 5.39 43.22 8.50
CA MET A 540 5.59 42.08 9.41
C MET A 540 7.07 41.86 9.72
N ILE A 541 7.97 42.00 8.74
CA ILE A 541 9.42 41.89 8.95
C ILE A 541 9.91 43.00 9.88
N THR A 542 9.50 44.26 9.63
CA THR A 542 9.88 45.38 10.50
C THR A 542 9.31 45.22 11.92
N HIS A 543 8.10 44.67 12.07
CA HIS A 543 7.54 44.38 13.39
C HIS A 543 8.31 43.28 14.14
N LEU A 544 8.75 42.24 13.42
CA LEU A 544 9.60 41.19 14.00
C LEU A 544 10.97 41.72 14.42
N GLU A 545 11.56 42.63 13.64
CA GLU A 545 12.81 43.30 14.00
C GLU A 545 12.62 44.17 15.25
N THR A 546 11.53 44.95 15.36
CA THR A 546 11.25 45.73 16.57
C THR A 546 11.05 44.86 17.81
N LEU A 547 10.36 43.73 17.69
CA LEU A 547 10.17 42.79 18.81
C LEU A 547 11.48 42.10 19.21
N GLN A 548 12.40 41.89 18.26
CA GLN A 548 13.73 41.38 18.58
C GLN A 548 14.57 42.41 19.33
N ASP A 549 14.51 43.68 18.92
CA ASP A 549 15.21 44.77 19.60
C ASP A 549 14.64 45.01 21.01
N GLU A 550 13.31 45.03 21.17
CA GLU A 550 12.66 45.14 22.49
C GLU A 550 13.03 43.97 23.42
N ASN A 551 13.08 42.74 22.91
CA ASN A 551 13.53 41.58 23.69
C ASN A 551 15.01 41.71 24.09
N ARG A 552 15.85 42.27 23.22
CA ARG A 552 17.25 42.52 23.51
C ARG A 552 17.43 43.61 24.58
N GLU A 553 16.64 44.67 24.50
CA GLU A 553 16.59 45.72 25.52
C GLU A 553 16.09 45.18 26.85
N LEU A 554 15.04 44.37 26.87
CA LEU A 554 14.53 43.74 28.08
C LEU A 554 15.60 42.83 28.72
N GLN A 555 16.31 42.04 27.90
CA GLN A 555 17.40 41.20 28.37
C GLN A 555 18.54 42.04 28.97
N MET A 556 18.90 43.17 28.36
CA MET A 556 19.89 44.10 28.91
C MET A 556 19.39 44.72 30.23
N GLY A 557 18.14 45.18 30.29
CA GLY A 557 17.57 45.76 31.51
C GLY A 557 17.52 44.76 32.68
N MET A 558 17.19 43.49 32.40
CA MET A 558 17.23 42.44 33.42
C MET A 558 18.66 42.15 33.93
N LYS A 559 19.66 42.23 33.04
CA LYS A 559 21.08 42.11 33.44
C LYS A 559 21.55 43.31 34.24
N GLU A 560 21.13 44.51 33.87
CA GLU A 560 21.44 45.74 34.60
C GLU A 560 20.83 45.71 36.00
N ILE A 561 19.61 45.18 36.16
CA ILE A 561 19.00 44.98 37.48
C ILE A 561 19.80 43.96 38.30
N LEU A 562 20.19 42.82 37.72
CA LEU A 562 21.01 41.82 38.41
C LEU A 562 22.40 42.37 38.81
N LEU A 563 23.02 43.15 37.93
CA LEU A 563 24.30 43.81 38.22
C LEU A 563 24.12 44.88 39.31
N GLY A 564 23.06 45.69 39.22
CA GLY A 564 22.72 46.70 40.23
C GLY A 564 22.45 46.09 41.59
N LEU A 565 21.75 44.95 41.65
CA LEU A 565 21.53 44.20 42.90
C LEU A 565 22.84 43.68 43.47
N ARG A 566 23.72 43.09 42.64
CA ARG A 566 25.04 42.61 43.09
C ARG A 566 25.96 43.75 43.53
N GLU A 567 25.91 44.89 42.87
CA GLU A 567 26.67 46.09 43.23
C GLU A 567 26.12 46.72 44.52
N SER A 568 24.80 46.77 44.72
CA SER A 568 24.20 47.22 45.97
C SER A 568 24.46 46.26 47.14
N ASP A 569 24.49 44.96 46.87
CA ASP A 569 24.82 43.93 47.86
C ASP A 569 26.29 43.98 48.28
N SER A 570 27.18 44.53 47.45
CA SER A 570 28.56 44.79 47.85
C SER A 570 28.70 45.92 48.88
N GLN A 571 27.67 46.77 49.03
CA GLN A 571 27.62 47.88 49.99
C GLN A 571 26.67 47.64 51.16
N SER A 572 25.75 46.68 51.03
CA SER A 572 24.75 46.36 52.05
C SER A 572 25.08 45.02 52.72
N ASP A 573 24.91 44.91 54.03
CA ASP A 573 25.25 43.70 54.81
C ASP A 573 24.27 42.53 54.59
N VAL A 574 23.31 42.70 53.67
CA VAL A 574 22.28 41.71 53.32
C VAL A 574 22.46 41.34 51.86
N VAL A 575 22.81 40.08 51.61
CA VAL A 575 22.93 39.52 50.25
C VAL A 575 21.54 39.15 49.75
N ILE A 576 21.10 39.76 48.65
CA ILE A 576 19.82 39.52 48.00
C ILE A 576 20.06 38.63 46.79
N ASP A 577 20.04 37.32 47.01
CA ASP A 577 20.07 36.34 45.92
C ASP A 577 18.68 36.23 45.27
N CYS A 578 18.59 36.55 43.97
CA CYS A 578 17.37 36.39 43.18
C CYS A 578 17.53 35.30 42.09
N PRO A 579 17.51 34.00 42.46
CA PRO A 579 17.72 32.90 41.54
C PRO A 579 16.67 32.79 40.44
N SER A 580 15.46 33.30 40.66
CA SER A 580 14.40 33.36 39.65
C SER A 580 14.75 34.30 38.51
N LEU A 581 15.37 35.45 38.82
CA LEU A 581 15.77 36.45 37.83
C LEU A 581 16.98 35.98 37.03
N GLU A 582 17.95 35.34 37.68
CA GLU A 582 19.09 34.69 37.01
C GLU A 582 18.65 33.56 36.08
N ARG A 583 17.71 32.71 36.53
CA ARG A 583 17.15 31.64 35.69
C ARG A 583 16.41 32.20 34.48
N LEU A 584 15.68 33.30 34.63
CA LEU A 584 14.97 33.95 33.52
C LEU A 584 15.95 34.59 32.51
N VAL A 585 17.02 35.24 32.97
CA VAL A 585 18.09 35.76 32.10
C VAL A 585 18.79 34.63 31.35
N ASN A 586 19.09 33.51 32.03
CA ASN A 586 19.69 32.33 31.39
C ASN A 586 18.76 31.68 30.35
N LEU A 587 17.44 31.67 30.58
CA LEU A 587 16.46 31.17 29.60
C LEU A 587 16.35 32.08 28.38
N LEU A 588 16.41 33.40 28.56
CA LEU A 588 16.43 34.37 27.46
C LEU A 588 17.74 34.28 26.66
N GLU A 589 18.89 34.07 27.32
CA GLU A 589 20.17 33.80 26.67
C GLU A 589 20.17 32.48 25.89
N GLY A 590 19.61 31.41 26.47
CA GLY A 590 19.49 30.11 25.81
C GLY A 590 18.62 30.15 24.56
N ARG A 591 17.59 31.01 24.52
CA ARG A 591 16.77 31.24 23.31
C ARG A 591 17.52 31.99 22.21
N SER A 592 18.42 32.91 22.56
CA SER A 592 19.22 33.67 21.57
C SER A 592 20.29 32.82 20.86
N LEU A 593 20.77 31.74 21.49
CA LEU A 593 21.68 30.74 20.91
C LEU A 593 20.96 29.71 20.01
N SER A 594 19.62 29.75 19.95
CA SER A 594 18.80 28.75 19.25
C SER A 594 19.10 28.66 17.75
N ALA A 595 19.51 29.72 17.07
CA ALA A 595 19.75 29.65 15.63
C ALA A 595 20.96 28.75 15.29
N ASP A 596 22.05 28.87 16.04
CA ASP A 596 23.25 28.06 15.83
C ASP A 596 23.12 26.67 16.45
N LEU A 597 22.42 26.54 17.58
CA LEU A 597 22.14 25.24 18.19
C LEU A 597 21.22 24.38 17.30
N THR A 598 20.22 24.99 16.65
CA THR A 598 19.37 24.29 15.67
C THR A 598 20.20 23.81 14.46
N ASN A 599 21.21 24.58 14.01
CA ASN A 599 22.12 24.12 12.96
C ASN A 599 23.01 22.95 13.43
N VAL A 600 23.50 22.96 14.68
CA VAL A 600 24.28 21.85 15.25
C VAL A 600 23.43 20.60 15.43
N ILE A 601 22.17 20.72 15.84
CA ILE A 601 21.23 19.59 15.95
C ILE A 601 20.91 19.02 14.56
N ALA A 602 20.68 19.88 13.56
CA ALA A 602 20.45 19.45 12.18
C ALA A 602 21.68 18.72 11.60
N LEU A 603 22.90 19.26 11.80
CA LEU A 603 24.14 18.62 11.37
C LEU A 603 24.41 17.30 12.10
N LYS A 604 24.05 17.20 13.38
CA LYS A 604 24.15 15.94 14.14
C LYS A 604 23.16 14.89 13.61
N ALA A 605 21.92 15.28 13.33
CA ALA A 605 20.93 14.38 12.74
C ALA A 605 21.36 13.88 11.35
N GLU A 606 21.92 14.76 10.52
CA GLU A 606 22.48 14.39 9.21
C GLU A 606 23.69 13.43 9.34
N LEU A 607 24.55 13.66 10.33
CA LEU A 607 25.69 12.79 10.62
C LEU A 607 25.25 11.42 11.14
N ASP A 608 24.22 11.35 11.99
CA ASP A 608 23.65 10.09 12.49
C ASP A 608 22.94 9.32 11.36
N LEU A 609 22.23 10.00 10.45
CA LEU A 609 21.63 9.41 9.25
C LEU A 609 22.71 8.79 8.33
N LEU A 610 23.78 9.54 8.04
CA LEU A 610 24.91 9.05 7.24
C LEU A 610 25.62 7.87 7.91
N ARG A 611 25.67 7.85 9.25
CA ARG A 611 26.22 6.72 10.01
C ARG A 611 25.33 5.47 9.90
N GLY A 612 24.01 5.64 9.93
CA GLY A 612 23.03 4.58 9.67
C GLY A 612 23.15 3.98 8.27
N HIS A 613 23.19 4.81 7.23
CA HIS A 613 23.40 4.35 5.85
C HIS A 613 24.74 3.60 5.66
N ASN A 614 25.81 4.06 6.29
CA ASN A 614 27.10 3.35 6.26
C ASN A 614 27.01 1.97 6.92
N GLU A 615 26.28 1.83 8.02
CA GLU A 615 26.10 0.55 8.69
C GLU A 615 25.23 -0.41 7.86
N GLN A 616 24.18 0.10 7.20
CA GLN A 616 23.39 -0.68 6.24
C GLN A 616 24.25 -1.17 5.07
N LEU A 617 25.04 -0.29 4.43
CA LEU A 617 25.95 -0.69 3.35
C LEU A 617 26.97 -1.74 3.81
N ARG A 618 27.46 -1.65 5.06
CA ARG A 618 28.34 -2.68 5.64
C ARG A 618 27.62 -4.00 5.84
N MET A 619 26.35 -4.00 6.22
CA MET A 619 25.55 -5.22 6.33
C MET A 619 25.28 -5.83 4.95
N GLU A 620 24.86 -5.05 3.97
CA GLU A 620 24.64 -5.52 2.59
C GLU A 620 25.92 -6.11 2.00
N LEU A 621 27.07 -5.47 2.20
CA LEU A 621 28.37 -5.98 1.76
C LEU A 621 28.75 -7.30 2.47
N LYS A 622 28.38 -7.47 3.75
CA LYS A 622 28.56 -8.75 4.48
C LYS A 622 27.64 -9.84 3.92
N CYS A 623 26.38 -9.54 3.64
CA CYS A 623 25.43 -10.47 3.03
C CYS A 623 25.88 -10.91 1.63
N LEU A 624 26.26 -9.97 0.76
CA LEU A 624 26.78 -10.26 -0.58
C LEU A 624 28.05 -11.12 -0.52
N ARG A 625 28.96 -10.85 0.42
CA ARG A 625 30.16 -11.69 0.62
C ARG A 625 29.77 -13.11 1.06
N HIS A 626 28.78 -13.26 1.94
CA HIS A 626 28.30 -14.56 2.38
C HIS A 626 27.65 -15.34 1.24
N GLU A 627 26.80 -14.70 0.45
CA GLU A 627 26.18 -15.29 -0.75
C GLU A 627 27.23 -15.70 -1.80
N HIS A 628 28.22 -14.85 -2.05
CA HIS A 628 29.31 -15.16 -2.97
C HIS A 628 30.16 -16.35 -2.48
N LEU A 629 30.45 -16.43 -1.17
CA LEU A 629 31.13 -17.59 -0.58
C LEU A 629 30.28 -18.87 -0.67
N LYS A 630 28.96 -18.76 -0.49
CA LYS A 630 28.03 -19.88 -0.67
C LYS A 630 28.03 -20.38 -2.12
N LEU A 631 27.96 -19.48 -3.08
CA LEU A 631 27.99 -19.79 -4.52
C LEU A 631 29.34 -20.44 -4.92
N ILE A 632 30.45 -19.94 -4.39
CA ILE A 632 31.77 -20.58 -4.57
C ILE A 632 31.76 -22.00 -3.98
N GLY A 633 31.16 -22.20 -2.81
CA GLY A 633 31.05 -23.51 -2.18
C GLY A 633 30.22 -24.49 -3.02
N GLU A 634 29.08 -24.04 -3.54
CA GLU A 634 28.23 -24.83 -4.44
C GLU A 634 28.97 -25.20 -5.74
N TYR A 635 29.65 -24.24 -6.35
CA TYR A 635 30.43 -24.46 -7.57
C TYR A 635 31.63 -25.41 -7.33
N ALA A 636 32.32 -25.27 -6.20
CA ALA A 636 33.40 -26.17 -5.82
C ALA A 636 32.89 -27.60 -5.60
N ASN A 637 31.73 -27.76 -4.95
CA ASN A 637 31.08 -29.06 -4.78
C ASN A 637 30.65 -29.65 -6.12
N GLU A 638 30.10 -28.85 -7.03
CA GLU A 638 29.72 -29.30 -8.37
C GLU A 638 30.94 -29.77 -9.19
N ILE A 639 32.07 -29.07 -9.09
CA ILE A 639 33.33 -29.51 -9.71
C ILE A 639 33.82 -30.82 -9.09
N LEU A 640 33.78 -30.95 -7.75
CA LEU A 640 34.19 -32.17 -7.06
C LEU A 640 33.27 -33.36 -7.40
N ASP A 641 31.96 -33.15 -7.47
CA ASP A 641 30.99 -34.17 -7.88
C ASP A 641 31.18 -34.57 -9.35
N ASN A 642 31.47 -33.62 -10.22
CA ASN A 642 31.78 -33.91 -11.62
C ASN A 642 33.11 -34.66 -11.79
N GLN A 643 34.12 -34.38 -10.96
CA GLN A 643 35.37 -35.15 -10.93
C GLN A 643 35.16 -36.57 -10.38
N CYS A 644 34.34 -36.74 -9.34
CA CYS A 644 33.94 -38.05 -8.82
C CYS A 644 33.17 -38.88 -9.86
N ARG A 645 32.31 -38.24 -10.67
CA ARG A 645 31.61 -38.90 -11.79
C ARG A 645 32.55 -39.30 -12.93
N HIS A 646 33.60 -38.53 -13.20
CA HIS A 646 34.59 -38.87 -14.22
C HIS A 646 35.57 -39.97 -13.78
N SER A 647 35.83 -40.12 -12.47
CA SER A 647 36.73 -41.16 -11.96
C SER A 647 36.07 -42.56 -11.82
N ASN A 648 34.75 -42.67 -11.92
CA ASN A 648 34.01 -43.94 -11.79
C ASN A 648 33.86 -44.76 -13.08
N ASN A 649 34.63 -44.44 -14.13
CA ASN A 649 34.70 -45.25 -15.35
C ASN A 649 35.82 -46.31 -15.35
N CYS A 650 36.47 -46.56 -14.20
CA CYS A 650 37.33 -47.73 -14.02
C CYS A 650 36.53 -48.92 -13.50
N LYS A 651 36.36 -49.91 -14.38
CA LYS A 651 35.73 -51.23 -14.18
C LYS A 651 35.98 -51.82 -12.78
N PRO A 652 34.94 -52.25 -12.05
CA PRO A 652 35.14 -53.12 -10.89
C PRO A 652 35.22 -54.57 -11.39
N ASN A 653 36.42 -55.13 -11.40
CA ASN A 653 36.60 -56.57 -11.30
C ASN A 653 36.61 -56.95 -9.81
N ASN A 654 35.81 -57.96 -9.47
CA ASN A 654 35.89 -58.88 -8.34
C ASN A 654 36.52 -58.36 -7.03
N CYS A 655 35.73 -58.34 -5.95
CA CYS A 655 36.04 -59.15 -4.77
C CYS A 655 34.86 -59.24 -3.79
N GLU A 656 34.64 -60.47 -3.38
CA GLU A 656 33.71 -61.00 -2.38
C GLU A 656 33.87 -60.35 -0.99
N ASN A 657 32.79 -60.27 -0.19
CA ASN A 657 32.48 -61.20 0.92
C ASN A 657 31.67 -60.55 2.06
N LYS A 658 30.60 -61.26 2.45
CA LYS A 658 30.13 -61.60 3.82
C LYS A 658 29.80 -60.49 4.83
N ASN A 659 28.52 -60.39 5.19
CA ASN A 659 27.92 -60.89 6.47
C ASN A 659 26.52 -60.27 6.68
N SER A 660 25.44 -61.08 6.57
CA SER A 660 24.63 -61.66 7.68
C SER A 660 23.83 -60.63 8.49
N HIS A 661 22.52 -60.52 8.27
CA HIS A 661 21.44 -61.16 9.06
C HIS A 661 21.37 -60.71 10.53
N ILE A 662 20.22 -60.11 10.94
CA ILE A 662 19.28 -60.65 11.95
C ILE A 662 18.05 -59.69 12.12
N ASN A 663 16.85 -60.32 12.05
CA ASN A 663 15.48 -60.02 12.54
C ASN A 663 14.91 -58.59 12.55
N GLN A 664 13.72 -58.31 11.98
CA GLN A 664 12.34 -58.84 12.15
C GLN A 664 11.60 -58.45 13.45
N GLN A 665 10.52 -57.66 13.23
CA GLN A 665 9.17 -57.72 13.80
C GLN A 665 8.92 -57.43 15.28
N SER A 666 8.06 -56.44 15.54
CA SER A 666 6.80 -56.62 16.29
C SER A 666 5.90 -55.37 16.24
N GLU A 667 4.64 -55.59 15.87
CA GLU A 667 3.46 -54.72 16.09
C GLU A 667 3.11 -54.64 17.59
N SER A 668 2.50 -53.54 18.05
CA SER A 668 1.24 -53.49 18.83
C SER A 668 1.04 -52.15 19.56
N ASP A 669 -0.09 -51.49 19.25
CA ASP A 669 -1.10 -50.81 20.09
C ASP A 669 -0.79 -50.05 21.40
N GLU A 670 -1.64 -49.02 21.58
CA GLU A 670 -2.14 -48.34 22.80
C GLU A 670 -1.61 -46.94 23.19
N ASP A 671 -2.48 -45.96 22.90
CA ASP A 671 -3.09 -44.96 23.81
C ASP A 671 -2.28 -44.10 24.81
N SER A 672 -2.55 -42.80 24.68
CA SER A 672 -2.83 -41.82 25.76
C SER A 672 -1.74 -41.54 26.79
N THR A 673 -1.19 -40.31 26.78
CA THR A 673 -1.13 -39.42 27.97
C THR A 673 -0.48 -38.07 27.67
N THR A 674 -1.23 -37.01 28.01
CA THR A 674 -0.84 -35.75 28.66
C THR A 674 0.64 -35.57 29.02
N ILE A 675 1.28 -34.49 28.52
CA ILE A 675 2.48 -33.92 29.17
C ILE A 675 2.40 -32.39 29.22
N THR A 676 2.14 -31.91 30.43
CA THR A 676 2.52 -30.60 30.97
C THR A 676 3.99 -30.67 31.41
N THR A 677 4.85 -29.74 31.00
CA THR A 677 6.10 -29.36 31.71
C THR A 677 6.50 -27.95 31.24
N THR A 678 6.38 -26.87 32.03
CA THR A 678 7.23 -26.38 33.13
C THR A 678 8.73 -26.24 32.81
N SER A 679 9.10 -24.98 32.54
CA SER A 679 10.13 -24.19 33.23
C SER A 679 11.62 -24.52 33.08
N THR A 680 12.34 -23.47 32.63
CA THR A 680 13.59 -22.92 33.21
C THR A 680 14.86 -23.77 33.21
N THR A 681 15.95 -23.19 32.70
CA THR A 681 17.28 -23.07 33.36
C THR A 681 18.21 -22.35 32.37
N SER A 682 18.57 -21.08 32.57
CA SER A 682 19.66 -20.59 33.43
C SER A 682 21.01 -21.26 33.15
N THR A 683 21.87 -20.49 32.48
CA THR A 683 23.33 -20.60 32.42
C THR A 683 23.96 -20.72 33.81
N PRO A 684 25.08 -21.46 33.92
CA PRO A 684 26.12 -21.06 34.87
C PRO A 684 27.53 -21.07 34.29
N THR A 685 28.23 -20.00 34.65
CA THR A 685 29.65 -19.72 34.51
C THR A 685 30.50 -20.68 35.36
N LEU A 686 31.59 -21.18 34.77
CA LEU A 686 32.60 -22.04 35.40
C LEU A 686 33.69 -21.20 36.11
N ILE A 687 33.96 -21.50 37.39
CA ILE A 687 35.20 -21.13 38.10
C ILE A 687 35.81 -22.39 38.76
N VAL A 688 37.02 -22.68 38.29
CA VAL A 688 38.23 -23.38 38.77
C VAL A 688 38.30 -24.00 40.19
N SER A 689 39.03 -25.14 40.23
CA SER A 689 39.84 -25.78 41.31
C SER A 689 39.23 -27.10 41.83
N GLY A 690 39.90 -28.25 41.96
CA GLY A 690 41.29 -28.70 41.81
C GLY A 690 41.41 -30.15 42.35
N ASP A 691 42.46 -30.87 41.92
CA ASP A 691 43.07 -32.12 42.46
C ASP A 691 42.22 -33.43 42.51
N GLY A 692 42.67 -34.62 42.08
CA GLY A 692 43.93 -35.13 41.51
C GLY A 692 44.00 -36.68 41.58
N LYS A 693 44.93 -37.29 40.81
CA LYS A 693 45.49 -38.68 40.86
C LYS A 693 44.69 -39.81 40.13
N LEU A 694 45.26 -40.77 39.38
CA LEU A 694 46.62 -41.28 39.08
C LEU A 694 46.58 -42.26 37.86
N ASN A 695 47.64 -42.24 37.03
CA ASN A 695 48.39 -43.33 36.35
C ASN A 695 47.80 -44.28 35.26
N GLN A 696 48.40 -44.24 34.05
CA GLN A 696 49.30 -45.24 33.36
C GLN A 696 49.32 -44.96 31.82
N GLU A 697 50.45 -44.52 31.22
CA GLU A 697 51.45 -45.29 30.40
C GLU A 697 50.84 -45.98 29.14
N ASP A 698 51.32 -45.92 27.89
CA ASP A 698 52.65 -45.62 27.29
C ASP A 698 52.59 -45.49 25.74
N SER A 699 53.51 -44.71 25.15
CA SER A 699 54.10 -44.75 23.76
C SER A 699 53.17 -44.51 22.52
N SER A 700 53.53 -43.81 21.43
CA SER A 700 54.82 -43.52 20.78
C SER A 700 54.73 -42.34 19.77
N HIS A 701 55.83 -41.57 19.67
CA HIS A 701 56.45 -40.85 18.54
C HIS A 701 55.98 -41.24 17.10
N ASP A 702 55.87 -40.38 16.07
CA ASP A 702 56.86 -39.41 15.53
C ASP A 702 56.32 -38.51 14.35
N LEU A 703 56.88 -37.27 14.24
CA LEU A 703 57.15 -36.40 13.04
C LEU A 703 55.98 -35.78 12.22
N ASP A 704 55.92 -34.51 11.75
CA ASP A 704 56.81 -33.33 11.55
C ASP A 704 55.91 -32.06 11.45
N GLU A 705 56.05 -30.98 12.24
CA GLU A 705 56.75 -29.69 11.95
C GLU A 705 56.90 -29.27 10.47
N ILE A 706 56.40 -28.09 10.05
CA ILE A 706 57.11 -27.04 9.25
C ILE A 706 56.28 -25.71 9.25
N PHE A 707 56.85 -24.71 9.92
CA PHE A 707 56.88 -23.24 9.70
C PHE A 707 55.61 -22.35 9.74
N GLU A 708 55.44 -21.67 10.89
CA GLU A 708 55.08 -20.25 10.97
C GLU A 708 56.18 -19.50 11.75
N THR A 709 56.80 -18.48 11.16
CA THR A 709 57.47 -17.35 11.82
C THR A 709 57.57 -16.20 10.80
N SER A 710 56.80 -15.11 11.00
CA SER A 710 57.24 -13.84 11.59
C SER A 710 58.13 -12.96 10.68
N LEU A 711 57.62 -11.79 10.25
CA LEU A 711 58.09 -10.44 10.63
C LEU A 711 57.72 -9.33 9.63
N ASP A 712 57.20 -8.24 10.21
CA ASP A 712 57.36 -6.80 9.90
C ASP A 712 57.35 -6.26 8.46
N VAL A 713 56.68 -5.09 8.28
CA VAL A 713 57.32 -3.79 7.97
C VAL A 713 56.25 -2.74 7.55
N ASN A 714 56.25 -1.61 8.27
CA ASN A 714 55.91 -0.23 7.91
C ASN A 714 54.89 0.08 6.78
N GLN A 715 53.83 0.83 7.12
CA GLN A 715 53.09 1.66 6.16
C GLN A 715 53.18 3.15 6.52
N LYS A 716 53.76 3.92 5.60
CA LYS A 716 53.62 5.37 5.40
C LYS A 716 52.65 5.60 4.22
N PRO A 717 52.01 6.77 4.10
CA PRO A 717 50.82 6.98 3.27
C PRO A 717 51.19 7.19 1.80
N MET A 718 50.26 6.85 0.89
CA MET A 718 50.38 7.10 -0.55
C MET A 718 49.18 7.91 -1.06
N ASP A 719 49.53 8.81 -1.97
CA ASP A 719 48.82 9.97 -2.50
C ASP A 719 47.67 9.69 -3.48
N GLU A 720 46.84 10.72 -3.65
CA GLU A 720 45.83 10.93 -4.71
C GLU A 720 46.35 10.71 -6.14
N PRO A 721 45.51 10.25 -7.09
CA PRO A 721 45.75 10.47 -8.51
C PRO A 721 44.87 11.59 -9.11
N LYS A 722 45.55 12.47 -9.85
CA LYS A 722 44.98 13.53 -10.72
C LYS A 722 44.59 13.00 -12.11
N PRO A 723 43.76 13.76 -12.87
CA PRO A 723 42.98 13.25 -14.00
C PRO A 723 43.75 13.25 -15.33
N ILE A 724 43.36 12.34 -16.23
CA ILE A 724 43.85 12.27 -17.61
C ILE A 724 42.78 12.84 -18.55
N THR A 725 43.17 13.88 -19.27
CA THR A 725 42.46 14.46 -20.42
C THR A 725 42.72 13.65 -21.69
N GLU A 726 41.68 13.31 -22.45
CA GLU A 726 41.81 12.88 -23.84
C GLU A 726 40.78 13.62 -24.71
N LYS A 727 41.30 14.34 -25.72
CA LYS A 727 40.55 14.97 -26.82
C LYS A 727 40.45 13.96 -27.97
N VAL A 728 39.37 14.00 -28.76
CA VAL A 728 39.21 13.69 -30.22
C VAL A 728 37.77 13.21 -30.47
N VAL A 729 37.05 13.41 -31.57
CA VAL A 729 36.99 14.35 -32.72
C VAL A 729 35.52 14.33 -33.17
N VAL A 730 35.05 15.47 -33.68
CA VAL A 730 33.72 15.71 -34.27
C VAL A 730 33.56 15.01 -35.62
N THR A 731 32.43 14.35 -35.85
CA THR A 731 31.80 14.22 -37.18
C THR A 731 30.30 14.46 -37.04
N GLY A 732 29.81 15.54 -37.65
CA GLY A 732 28.39 15.88 -37.73
C GLY A 732 27.68 15.18 -38.89
N ILE A 733 26.35 15.11 -38.77
CA ILE A 733 25.39 15.04 -39.87
C ILE A 733 24.21 15.95 -39.47
N ASP A 734 23.81 16.78 -40.42
CA ASP A 734 22.85 17.88 -40.35
C ASP A 734 21.35 17.45 -40.35
N ASP A 735 20.50 18.48 -40.18
CA ASP A 735 19.09 18.60 -40.63
C ASP A 735 18.00 17.90 -39.78
N ALA A 736 16.84 18.48 -39.43
CA ALA A 736 16.18 19.73 -39.82
C ALA A 736 15.12 20.14 -38.78
N SER A 737 14.82 21.43 -38.77
CA SER A 737 13.71 22.16 -38.14
C SER A 737 12.32 21.54 -38.35
N SER A 738 11.45 21.67 -37.33
CA SER A 738 10.02 21.99 -37.49
C SER A 738 9.46 22.57 -36.19
N ASP A 739 9.29 23.90 -36.17
CA ASP A 739 8.35 24.61 -35.31
C ASP A 739 6.92 24.18 -35.67
N GLU A 740 6.12 23.72 -34.70
CA GLU A 740 4.66 23.82 -34.80
C GLU A 740 4.05 24.33 -33.49
N ASN A 741 3.54 25.56 -33.61
CA ASN A 741 2.56 26.19 -32.73
C ASN A 741 1.30 25.31 -32.62
N LEU A 742 0.86 25.01 -31.41
CA LEU A 742 -0.55 24.72 -31.15
C LEU A 742 -1.10 25.61 -30.04
N LYS A 743 -2.20 26.27 -30.40
CA LYS A 743 -3.01 27.21 -29.64
C LYS A 743 -3.72 26.46 -28.51
N GLU A 744 -3.63 26.98 -27.31
CA GLU A 744 -4.59 26.66 -26.24
C GLU A 744 -5.77 27.63 -26.33
N ASP A 745 -6.95 27.07 -26.60
CA ASP A 745 -8.22 27.78 -26.58
C ASP A 745 -8.64 28.09 -25.14
N LYS A 746 -8.88 29.38 -24.92
CA LYS A 746 -9.52 29.92 -23.72
C LYS A 746 -10.98 29.51 -23.68
N VAL A 747 -11.42 28.91 -22.58
CA VAL A 747 -12.83 28.97 -22.17
C VAL A 747 -12.90 29.63 -20.79
N ASN A 748 -13.57 30.77 -20.78
CA ASN A 748 -13.91 31.57 -19.60
C ASN A 748 -14.91 30.81 -18.71
N GLY A 749 -14.75 30.95 -17.40
CA GLY A 749 -15.73 30.52 -16.41
C GLY A 749 -15.51 31.26 -15.09
N ASP A 750 -16.02 32.50 -15.02
CA ASP A 750 -16.18 33.26 -13.79
C ASP A 750 -17.05 32.48 -12.80
N SER A 751 -16.56 32.25 -11.58
CA SER A 751 -17.44 32.13 -10.40
C SER A 751 -16.72 32.55 -9.12
N ASN A 752 -17.07 33.78 -8.76
CA ASN A 752 -16.98 34.45 -7.48
C ASN A 752 -17.45 33.54 -6.31
N MET A 753 -16.60 33.25 -5.33
CA MET A 753 -17.04 32.83 -3.99
C MET A 753 -16.36 33.69 -2.93
N GLN A 754 -17.19 34.53 -2.32
CA GLN A 754 -16.89 35.26 -1.10
C GLN A 754 -16.82 34.30 0.09
N SER A 755 -15.80 34.54 0.90
CA SER A 755 -15.66 34.12 2.29
C SER A 755 -16.82 34.62 3.14
N ASP A 756 -17.26 33.82 4.11
CA ASP A 756 -17.63 34.32 5.43
C ASP A 756 -17.30 33.27 6.50
N ASP A 757 -16.53 33.72 7.48
CA ASP A 757 -16.23 33.07 8.76
C ASP A 757 -17.47 33.10 9.67
N GLU A 758 -17.70 32.06 10.48
CA GLU A 758 -18.12 32.26 11.88
C GLU A 758 -17.97 30.98 12.72
N SER A 759 -17.37 31.20 13.90
CA SER A 759 -17.09 30.27 14.99
C SER A 759 -18.23 30.16 16.00
N GLY A 760 -18.39 29.00 16.66
CA GLY A 760 -18.65 28.96 18.11
C GLY A 760 -19.90 28.22 18.66
N MET A 761 -19.63 27.39 19.68
CA MET A 761 -20.45 27.05 20.87
C MET A 761 -21.71 26.14 20.78
N SER A 762 -21.50 24.88 21.21
CA SER A 762 -22.08 24.16 22.36
C SER A 762 -23.61 23.98 22.60
N GLN A 763 -23.91 22.74 23.06
CA GLN A 763 -24.96 22.26 23.99
C GLN A 763 -26.37 21.87 23.47
N GLU A 764 -26.56 20.54 23.35
CA GLU A 764 -27.44 19.65 24.14
C GLU A 764 -28.93 20.02 24.40
N ILE A 765 -29.79 18.98 24.25
CA ILE A 765 -31.05 18.66 24.97
C ILE A 765 -32.36 18.52 24.12
N ASP A 766 -32.91 17.29 24.26
CA ASP A 766 -34.29 16.76 24.23
C ASP A 766 -35.11 16.51 22.94
N SER A 767 -35.48 15.22 22.82
CA SER A 767 -36.64 14.68 22.08
C SER A 767 -37.97 15.08 22.72
N PRO A 768 -39.12 14.92 22.02
CA PRO A 768 -39.97 13.78 22.37
C PRO A 768 -40.75 13.13 21.19
N GLU A 769 -40.70 11.79 21.21
CA GLU A 769 -41.80 10.80 21.16
C GLU A 769 -42.99 10.81 20.17
N GLN A 770 -43.16 9.62 19.55
CA GLN A 770 -44.40 8.82 19.33
C GLN A 770 -45.37 9.31 18.21
N ARG A 771 -45.93 8.49 17.30
CA ARG A 771 -46.34 7.06 17.29
C ARG A 771 -46.84 6.66 15.87
N PRO A 772 -47.38 5.44 15.59
CA PRO A 772 -46.95 4.59 14.47
C PRO A 772 -48.05 4.29 13.44
N LEU A 773 -47.72 3.69 12.29
CA LEU A 773 -48.68 2.87 11.54
C LEU A 773 -48.00 1.64 10.90
N GLN A 774 -48.56 0.49 11.27
CA GLN A 774 -48.38 -0.83 10.69
C GLN A 774 -48.76 -0.83 9.20
N LEU A 775 -48.15 -1.71 8.40
CA LEU A 775 -48.93 -2.58 7.52
C LEU A 775 -48.08 -3.70 6.91
N ASP A 776 -48.74 -4.85 6.86
CA ASP A 776 -48.27 -6.16 6.48
C ASP A 776 -47.91 -6.31 5.00
N LYS A 777 -47.05 -7.30 4.78
CA LYS A 777 -46.74 -7.91 3.49
C LYS A 777 -47.94 -8.70 2.98
N GLU A 778 -48.36 -8.47 1.74
CA GLU A 778 -48.84 -9.54 0.87
C GLU A 778 -48.32 -9.35 -0.56
N SER A 779 -47.75 -10.43 -1.08
CA SER A 779 -47.18 -10.61 -2.40
C SER A 779 -48.26 -10.63 -3.49
N GLN A 780 -48.00 -10.04 -4.67
CA GLN A 780 -48.44 -10.62 -5.95
C GLN A 780 -47.84 -9.91 -7.17
N THR A 781 -47.40 -10.75 -8.10
CA THR A 781 -46.96 -10.49 -9.48
C THR A 781 -48.05 -9.84 -10.33
N PHE A 782 -47.74 -8.79 -11.12
CA PHE A 782 -48.25 -8.64 -12.51
C PHE A 782 -47.64 -7.44 -13.25
N ASP A 783 -47.61 -7.57 -14.58
CA ASP A 783 -47.04 -6.70 -15.61
C ASP A 783 -47.57 -5.25 -15.67
N GLY A 784 -46.70 -4.42 -16.27
CA GLY A 784 -46.85 -3.10 -16.90
C GLY A 784 -48.19 -2.37 -16.90
N LEU A 785 -48.14 -1.08 -16.58
CA LEU A 785 -48.86 -0.02 -17.29
C LEU A 785 -48.38 1.38 -16.84
N GLU A 786 -47.91 2.16 -17.82
CA GLU A 786 -47.75 3.60 -17.74
C GLU A 786 -49.04 4.26 -17.21
N THR A 787 -48.95 5.09 -16.16
CA THR A 787 -49.88 6.20 -15.98
C THR A 787 -49.17 7.41 -15.39
N LYS A 788 -49.03 8.45 -16.23
CA LYS A 788 -48.82 9.84 -15.83
C LYS A 788 -49.89 10.23 -14.80
N LYS A 789 -49.47 10.58 -13.58
CA LYS A 789 -50.29 11.38 -12.65
C LYS A 789 -49.65 12.75 -12.48
N THR A 790 -50.26 13.71 -13.16
CA THR A 790 -50.19 15.15 -12.88
C THR A 790 -50.47 15.41 -11.41
N TYR A 791 -49.47 15.91 -10.67
CA TYR A 791 -49.70 16.58 -9.40
C TYR A 791 -50.19 17.99 -9.67
N GLN A 792 -51.47 18.23 -9.38
CA GLN A 792 -52.07 19.55 -9.31
C GLN A 792 -51.43 20.33 -8.15
N ASN A 793 -50.82 21.46 -8.50
CA ASN A 793 -50.51 22.55 -7.58
C ASN A 793 -51.78 23.00 -6.86
N VAL A 794 -51.92 22.68 -5.57
CA VAL A 794 -52.86 23.35 -4.68
C VAL A 794 -52.13 24.54 -4.08
N SER A 795 -52.27 25.69 -4.75
CA SER A 795 -51.90 27.01 -4.24
C SER A 795 -52.86 27.37 -3.10
N VAL A 796 -52.49 27.09 -1.86
CA VAL A 796 -53.14 27.68 -0.68
C VAL A 796 -52.52 29.05 -0.45
N GLN A 797 -53.20 30.08 -0.96
CA GLN A 797 -53.00 31.46 -0.51
C GLN A 797 -53.63 31.60 0.87
N THR A 798 -52.81 31.68 1.91
CA THR A 798 -53.21 32.23 3.21
C THR A 798 -52.41 33.51 3.44
N GLU A 799 -52.97 34.61 2.95
CA GLU A 799 -52.68 35.96 3.44
C GLU A 799 -53.20 36.06 4.87
N GLN A 800 -52.37 35.78 5.86
CA GLN A 800 -52.56 36.28 7.21
C GLN A 800 -51.22 36.73 7.78
N ASP A 801 -51.15 38.05 7.99
CA ASP A 801 -50.13 38.78 8.70
C ASP A 801 -50.03 38.27 10.14
N ASP A 802 -49.09 37.37 10.39
CA ASP A 802 -48.63 37.06 11.73
C ASP A 802 -47.11 37.10 11.76
N LYS A 803 -46.60 37.81 12.77
CA LYS A 803 -45.19 37.96 13.09
C LYS A 803 -44.57 36.57 13.32
N LYS A 804 -44.16 35.91 12.24
CA LYS A 804 -43.50 34.61 12.29
C LYS A 804 -42.19 34.79 13.04
N CYS A 805 -42.08 34.06 14.16
CA CYS A 805 -40.86 33.96 14.96
C CYS A 805 -39.66 33.73 14.03
N THR A 806 -38.62 34.56 14.15
CA THR A 806 -37.40 34.49 13.33
C THR A 806 -36.76 33.10 13.35
N LYS A 807 -36.90 32.37 14.46
CA LYS A 807 -36.46 30.97 14.57
C LYS A 807 -37.21 30.04 13.61
N CYS A 808 -38.52 30.20 13.45
CA CYS A 808 -39.32 29.38 12.52
C CYS A 808 -38.96 29.68 11.06
N SER A 809 -38.62 30.95 10.74
CA SER A 809 -38.14 31.30 9.40
C SER A 809 -36.77 30.70 9.10
N LYS A 810 -35.85 30.72 10.07
CA LYS A 810 -34.53 30.07 9.93
C LYS A 810 -34.66 28.56 9.80
N LEU A 811 -35.54 27.94 10.60
CA LEU A 811 -35.81 26.50 10.50
C LEU A 811 -36.40 26.13 9.13
N LEU A 812 -37.32 26.95 8.59
CA LEU A 812 -37.90 26.72 7.27
C LEU A 812 -36.84 26.83 6.16
N ILE A 813 -35.93 27.80 6.25
CA ILE A 813 -34.79 27.94 5.32
C ILE A 813 -33.87 26.73 5.40
N ALA A 814 -33.48 26.30 6.61
CA ALA A 814 -32.64 25.12 6.80
C ALA A 814 -33.30 23.84 6.27
N VAL A 815 -34.62 23.67 6.46
CA VAL A 815 -35.37 22.54 5.89
C VAL A 815 -35.42 22.61 4.36
N MET A 816 -35.53 23.80 3.78
CA MET A 816 -35.47 23.99 2.32
C MET A 816 -34.07 23.69 1.77
N GLU A 817 -33.00 24.10 2.46
CA GLU A 817 -31.62 23.79 2.09
C GLU A 817 -31.33 22.29 2.17
N ILE A 818 -31.77 21.61 3.24
CA ILE A 818 -31.64 20.16 3.37
C ILE A 818 -32.41 19.45 2.25
N LYS A 819 -33.63 19.93 1.93
CA LYS A 819 -34.41 19.37 0.83
C LYS A 819 -33.69 19.52 -0.51
N GLU A 820 -33.11 20.69 -0.78
CA GLU A 820 -32.32 20.93 -2.00
C GLU A 820 -31.06 20.06 -2.06
N GLN A 821 -30.38 19.85 -0.93
CA GLN A 821 -29.23 18.93 -0.86
C GLN A 821 -29.63 17.48 -1.12
N ILE A 822 -30.78 17.03 -0.60
CA ILE A 822 -31.32 15.69 -0.88
C ILE A 822 -31.67 15.55 -2.36
N GLU A 823 -32.27 16.58 -2.98
CA GLU A 823 -32.57 16.58 -4.43
C GLU A 823 -31.28 16.51 -5.27
N ARG A 824 -30.25 17.28 -4.94
CA ARG A 824 -28.94 17.23 -5.62
C ARG A 824 -28.22 15.87 -5.44
N LEU A 825 -28.30 15.28 -4.25
CA LEU A 825 -27.77 13.94 -4.01
C LEU A 825 -28.55 12.89 -4.82
N GLY A 826 -29.87 13.03 -4.92
CA GLY A 826 -30.71 12.18 -5.76
C GLY A 826 -30.34 12.27 -7.25
N GLU A 827 -30.09 13.47 -7.76
CA GLU A 827 -29.62 13.69 -9.14
C GLU A 827 -28.23 13.09 -9.36
N SER A 828 -27.28 13.30 -8.44
CA SER A 828 -25.93 12.72 -8.54
C SER A 828 -25.93 11.19 -8.50
N ILE A 829 -26.80 10.58 -7.67
CA ILE A 829 -26.97 9.13 -7.63
C ILE A 829 -27.56 8.64 -8.97
N ALA A 830 -28.59 9.31 -9.50
CA ALA A 830 -29.19 8.94 -10.78
C ALA A 830 -28.20 9.05 -11.96
N GLU A 831 -27.35 10.08 -11.99
CA GLU A 831 -26.28 10.22 -12.98
C GLU A 831 -25.23 9.10 -12.86
N SER A 832 -24.86 8.74 -11.63
CA SER A 832 -23.94 7.62 -11.38
C SER A 832 -24.53 6.28 -11.82
N GLU A 833 -25.82 6.04 -11.57
CA GLU A 833 -26.53 4.83 -12.02
C GLU A 833 -26.55 4.73 -13.54
N ILE A 834 -26.82 5.83 -14.25
CA ILE A 834 -26.77 5.88 -15.73
C ILE A 834 -25.37 5.51 -16.22
N HIS A 835 -24.33 6.09 -15.62
CA HIS A 835 -22.94 5.80 -16.00
C HIS A 835 -22.57 4.32 -15.75
N TYR A 836 -23.00 3.71 -14.63
CA TYR A 836 -22.77 2.29 -14.37
C TYR A 836 -23.52 1.39 -15.36
N VAL A 837 -24.75 1.75 -15.73
CA VAL A 837 -25.52 1.03 -16.76
C VAL A 837 -24.79 1.08 -18.11
N GLU A 838 -24.28 2.26 -18.50
CA GLU A 838 -23.49 2.41 -19.73
C GLU A 838 -22.20 1.57 -19.72
N GLN A 839 -21.49 1.51 -18.58
CA GLN A 839 -20.31 0.64 -18.43
C GLN A 839 -20.67 -0.85 -18.52
N ILE A 840 -21.77 -1.27 -17.92
CA ILE A 840 -22.26 -2.65 -18.01
C ILE A 840 -22.61 -3.00 -19.47
N ASP A 841 -23.26 -2.09 -20.20
CA ASP A 841 -23.60 -2.31 -21.61
C ASP A 841 -22.36 -2.34 -22.51
N LEU A 842 -21.33 -1.54 -22.22
CA LEU A 842 -20.05 -1.61 -22.92
C LEU A 842 -19.34 -2.95 -22.67
N ALA A 843 -19.27 -3.39 -21.42
CA ALA A 843 -18.69 -4.69 -21.05
C ALA A 843 -19.46 -5.87 -21.65
N ARG A 844 -20.80 -5.77 -21.80
CA ARG A 844 -21.61 -6.76 -22.51
C ARG A 844 -21.26 -6.82 -24.00
N LYS A 845 -21.14 -5.66 -24.67
CA LYS A 845 -20.75 -5.60 -26.08
C LYS A 845 -19.35 -6.18 -26.32
N GLU A 846 -18.40 -5.92 -25.43
CA GLU A 846 -17.05 -6.51 -25.51
C GLU A 846 -17.08 -8.02 -25.31
N ASN A 847 -17.87 -8.53 -24.35
CA ASN A 847 -18.07 -9.97 -24.16
C ASN A 847 -18.72 -10.64 -25.38
N ASP A 848 -19.72 -10.01 -25.98
CA ASP A 848 -20.37 -10.51 -27.19
C ASP A 848 -19.38 -10.58 -28.36
N ALA A 849 -18.57 -9.52 -28.56
CA ALA A 849 -17.52 -9.49 -29.58
C ALA A 849 -16.43 -10.57 -29.36
N LEU A 850 -16.00 -10.77 -28.11
CA LEU A 850 -15.10 -11.87 -27.75
C LEU A 850 -15.73 -13.23 -28.02
N HIS A 851 -17.02 -13.39 -27.75
CA HIS A 851 -17.74 -14.63 -28.01
C HIS A 851 -17.82 -14.93 -29.51
N GLU A 852 -18.12 -13.93 -30.34
CA GLU A 852 -18.07 -14.05 -31.81
C GLU A 852 -16.66 -14.43 -32.31
N HIS A 853 -15.61 -13.81 -31.76
CA HIS A 853 -14.24 -14.13 -32.13
C HIS A 853 -13.84 -15.57 -31.76
N ILE A 854 -14.24 -16.04 -30.57
CA ILE A 854 -14.04 -17.43 -30.13
C ILE A 854 -14.79 -18.41 -31.04
N GLN A 855 -16.03 -18.10 -31.44
CA GLN A 855 -16.80 -18.94 -32.36
C GLN A 855 -16.13 -19.01 -33.74
N SER A 856 -15.67 -17.86 -34.28
CA SER A 856 -14.93 -17.82 -35.54
C SER A 856 -13.65 -18.67 -35.48
N TRP A 857 -12.90 -18.59 -34.37
CA TRP A 857 -11.73 -19.43 -34.14
C TRP A 857 -12.07 -20.92 -34.08
N LYS A 858 -13.16 -21.27 -33.40
CA LYS A 858 -13.66 -22.65 -33.31
C LYS A 858 -14.05 -23.20 -34.67
N GLU A 859 -14.72 -22.40 -35.51
CA GLU A 859 -15.05 -22.77 -36.89
C GLU A 859 -13.80 -22.99 -37.73
N LYS A 860 -12.82 -22.08 -37.65
CA LYS A 860 -11.54 -22.21 -38.37
C LYS A 860 -10.74 -23.44 -37.93
N TYR A 861 -10.71 -23.72 -36.63
CA TYR A 861 -10.09 -24.93 -36.08
C TYR A 861 -10.77 -26.19 -36.60
N ASN A 862 -12.11 -26.23 -36.61
CA ASN A 862 -12.87 -27.36 -37.15
C ASN A 862 -12.62 -27.56 -38.65
N GLN A 863 -12.50 -26.47 -39.44
CA GLN A 863 -12.14 -26.57 -40.86
C GLN A 863 -10.74 -27.17 -41.06
N LEU A 864 -9.74 -26.75 -40.28
CA LEU A 864 -8.40 -27.33 -40.32
C LEU A 864 -8.40 -28.80 -39.92
N LEU A 865 -9.23 -29.18 -38.94
CA LEU A 865 -9.40 -30.57 -38.54
C LEU A 865 -9.98 -31.41 -39.69
N MET A 866 -11.00 -30.92 -40.39
CA MET A 866 -11.57 -31.59 -41.56
C MET A 866 -10.56 -31.73 -42.71
N GLN A 867 -9.75 -30.69 -42.97
CA GLN A 867 -8.68 -30.75 -43.98
C GLN A 867 -7.61 -31.79 -43.63
N LYS A 868 -7.25 -31.89 -42.36
CA LYS A 868 -6.31 -32.91 -41.87
C LYS A 868 -6.87 -34.31 -42.05
N ASP A 869 -8.14 -34.53 -41.72
CA ASP A 869 -8.80 -35.82 -41.91
C ASP A 869 -8.89 -36.20 -43.40
N GLU A 870 -9.21 -35.23 -44.28
CA GLU A 870 -9.22 -35.44 -45.74
C GLU A 870 -7.82 -35.82 -46.27
N PHE A 871 -6.78 -35.15 -45.77
CA PHE A 871 -5.39 -35.47 -46.12
C PHE A 871 -5.00 -36.89 -45.68
N LEU A 872 -5.40 -37.30 -44.48
CA LEU A 872 -5.15 -38.66 -43.97
C LEU A 872 -5.89 -39.71 -44.80
N VAL A 873 -7.13 -39.45 -45.24
CA VAL A 873 -7.87 -40.33 -46.15
C VAL A 873 -7.13 -40.46 -47.49
N LYS A 874 -6.72 -39.35 -48.11
CA LYS A 874 -5.96 -39.35 -49.38
C LYS A 874 -4.64 -40.11 -49.25
N LYS A 875 -3.92 -39.94 -48.13
CA LYS A 875 -2.67 -40.67 -47.85
C LYS A 875 -2.91 -42.17 -47.73
N ASN A 876 -3.98 -42.58 -47.04
CA ASN A 876 -4.34 -43.99 -46.90
C ASN A 876 -4.78 -44.61 -48.24
N GLU A 877 -5.52 -43.87 -49.08
CA GLU A 877 -5.87 -44.32 -50.43
C GLU A 877 -4.64 -44.48 -51.33
N LYS A 878 -3.68 -43.55 -51.25
CA LYS A 878 -2.40 -43.66 -51.98
C LYS A 878 -1.61 -44.90 -51.54
N ALA A 879 -1.45 -45.09 -50.23
CA ALA A 879 -0.78 -46.27 -49.67
C ALA A 879 -1.49 -47.60 -50.03
N LYS A 880 -2.83 -47.57 -50.16
CA LYS A 880 -3.60 -48.73 -50.63
C LYS A 880 -3.34 -49.03 -52.11
N LYS A 881 -3.30 -48.01 -52.97
CA LYS A 881 -2.95 -48.18 -54.40
C LYS A 881 -1.52 -48.66 -54.59
N GLU A 882 -0.56 -48.16 -53.81
CA GLU A 882 0.83 -48.63 -53.83
C GLU A 882 0.93 -50.12 -53.43
N ASN A 883 0.20 -50.54 -52.39
CA ASN A 883 0.12 -51.96 -52.02
C ASN A 883 -0.57 -52.84 -53.07
N GLU A 884 -1.58 -52.33 -53.77
CA GLU A 884 -2.24 -53.07 -54.86
C GLU A 884 -1.32 -53.24 -56.08
N VAL A 885 -0.47 -52.25 -56.39
CA VAL A 885 0.55 -52.32 -57.46
C VAL A 885 1.68 -53.29 -57.09
N GLU A 886 2.13 -53.29 -55.84
CA GLU A 886 3.12 -54.27 -55.35
C GLU A 886 2.56 -55.71 -55.38
N GLN A 887 1.27 -55.90 -55.09
CA GLN A 887 0.63 -57.23 -55.18
C GLN A 887 0.39 -57.71 -56.61
N THR A 888 0.26 -56.83 -57.60
CA THR A 888 0.15 -57.21 -59.01
C THR A 888 1.52 -57.52 -59.63
N ASN A 889 2.58 -56.83 -59.21
CA ASN A 889 3.94 -57.08 -59.70
C ASN A 889 4.59 -58.33 -59.07
N ALA A 890 4.11 -58.77 -57.91
CA ALA A 890 4.57 -60.01 -57.26
C ALA A 890 4.05 -61.32 -57.90
N LYS A 891 3.34 -61.26 -59.05
CA LYS A 891 2.79 -62.43 -59.74
C LYS A 891 3.41 -62.74 -61.11
N GLU A 892 4.37 -61.96 -61.61
CA GLU A 892 4.92 -62.18 -62.96
C GLU A 892 6.41 -62.53 -63.06
N ASP A 893 7.20 -62.54 -61.98
CA ASP A 893 8.63 -62.87 -62.06
C ASP A 893 9.01 -64.12 -61.25
N ASP A 894 8.58 -65.29 -61.74
CA ASP A 894 9.25 -66.57 -61.50
C ASP A 894 10.25 -66.82 -62.66
N ILE A 895 11.39 -66.14 -62.65
CA ILE A 895 12.56 -66.52 -63.44
C ILE A 895 13.78 -66.63 -62.53
N GLU A 896 14.16 -67.88 -62.32
CA GLU A 896 15.29 -68.36 -61.55
C GLU A 896 16.60 -67.99 -62.25
N VAL A 897 17.33 -66.98 -61.73
CA VAL A 897 18.73 -66.72 -62.10
C VAL A 897 19.58 -66.71 -60.83
N GLN A 898 20.38 -67.76 -60.69
CA GLN A 898 21.48 -67.86 -59.74
C GLN A 898 22.53 -66.78 -60.01
N LEU A 899 22.68 -65.83 -59.09
CA LEU A 899 23.88 -65.01 -58.97
C LEU A 899 24.29 -64.93 -57.50
N ASP A 900 25.43 -65.55 -57.21
CA ASP A 900 26.18 -65.41 -55.97
C ASP A 900 26.63 -63.95 -55.80
N VAL A 901 25.92 -63.18 -54.99
CA VAL A 901 26.37 -61.85 -54.53
C VAL A 901 26.11 -61.71 -53.02
N ASP A 902 27.21 -61.58 -52.29
CA ASP A 902 27.41 -61.04 -50.95
C ASP A 902 26.37 -61.33 -49.84
N VAL A 903 26.58 -62.49 -49.20
CA VAL A 903 26.05 -62.93 -47.89
C VAL A 903 26.29 -61.91 -46.74
N ASN A 904 27.12 -60.89 -46.95
CA ASN A 904 27.45 -59.89 -45.92
C ASN A 904 26.43 -58.75 -45.82
N TYR A 905 25.77 -58.35 -46.91
CA TYR A 905 24.80 -57.24 -46.88
C TYR A 905 23.47 -57.65 -46.24
N ALA A 906 23.02 -58.89 -46.50
CA ALA A 906 21.81 -59.45 -45.90
C ALA A 906 21.93 -59.63 -44.36
N LYS A 907 23.13 -59.94 -43.84
CA LYS A 907 23.38 -60.02 -42.39
C LYS A 907 23.36 -58.66 -41.69
N GLN A 908 23.73 -57.59 -42.41
CA GLN A 908 23.77 -56.23 -41.87
C GLN A 908 22.37 -55.58 -41.81
N VAL A 909 21.55 -55.80 -42.83
CA VAL A 909 20.13 -55.38 -42.87
C VAL A 909 19.30 -56.16 -41.82
N ASP A 910 19.57 -57.45 -41.64
CA ASP A 910 18.88 -58.28 -40.64
C ASP A 910 19.32 -57.96 -39.18
N GLN A 911 20.52 -57.39 -38.98
CA GLN A 911 20.95 -56.83 -37.69
C GLN A 911 20.29 -55.47 -37.39
N GLN A 912 20.15 -54.59 -38.38
CA GLN A 912 19.47 -53.29 -38.21
C GLN A 912 17.95 -53.43 -37.98
N HIS A 913 17.28 -54.39 -38.62
CA HIS A 913 15.85 -54.66 -38.36
C HIS A 913 15.60 -55.34 -37.00
N LYS A 914 16.58 -56.07 -36.45
CA LYS A 914 16.50 -56.65 -35.10
C LYS A 914 16.67 -55.61 -33.99
N THR A 915 17.38 -54.51 -34.24
CA THR A 915 17.53 -53.42 -33.26
C THR A 915 16.35 -52.45 -33.26
N THR A 916 15.78 -52.13 -34.43
CA THR A 916 14.63 -51.20 -34.54
C THR A 916 13.32 -51.81 -34.03
N ASN A 917 13.07 -53.11 -34.28
CA ASN A 917 11.87 -53.79 -33.76
C ASN A 917 11.85 -53.95 -32.22
N LYS A 918 12.99 -53.83 -31.53
CA LYS A 918 13.06 -53.85 -30.06
C LYS A 918 12.87 -52.46 -29.42
N ALA A 919 13.01 -51.39 -30.18
CA ALA A 919 12.88 -50.02 -29.67
C ALA A 919 11.42 -49.60 -29.51
N ILE A 920 10.54 -49.96 -30.45
CA ILE A 920 9.11 -49.56 -30.43
C ILE A 920 8.36 -50.06 -29.18
N PRO A 921 8.50 -51.32 -28.74
CA PRO A 921 7.86 -51.78 -27.51
C PRO A 921 8.37 -51.05 -26.26
N LYS A 922 9.68 -50.74 -26.20
CA LYS A 922 10.27 -49.99 -25.09
C LYS A 922 9.74 -48.56 -25.02
N VAL A 923 9.62 -47.87 -26.15
CA VAL A 923 9.06 -46.51 -26.20
C VAL A 923 7.60 -46.50 -25.75
N LEU A 924 6.80 -47.47 -26.22
CA LEU A 924 5.40 -47.60 -25.77
C LEU A 924 5.30 -47.93 -24.29
N GLU A 925 6.20 -48.76 -23.75
CA GLU A 925 6.28 -49.08 -22.33
C GLU A 925 6.64 -47.83 -21.50
N THR A 926 7.58 -47.00 -21.96
CA THR A 926 7.91 -45.73 -21.30
C THR A 926 6.72 -44.76 -21.33
N ILE A 927 6.01 -44.62 -22.46
CA ILE A 927 4.82 -43.76 -22.55
C ILE A 927 3.71 -44.25 -21.60
N ILE A 928 3.50 -45.57 -21.50
CA ILE A 928 2.55 -46.17 -20.56
C ILE A 928 2.94 -45.86 -19.11
N GLN A 929 4.23 -45.98 -18.75
CA GLN A 929 4.72 -45.64 -17.42
C GLN A 929 4.54 -44.16 -17.09
N CYS A 930 4.80 -43.25 -18.04
CA CYS A 930 4.54 -41.82 -17.87
C CYS A 930 3.05 -41.52 -17.67
N LEU A 931 2.16 -42.16 -18.45
CA LEU A 931 0.72 -42.03 -18.28
C LEU A 931 0.24 -42.60 -16.94
N GLN A 932 0.81 -43.72 -16.48
CA GLN A 932 0.48 -44.28 -15.18
C GLN A 932 0.86 -43.33 -14.04
N LYS A 933 2.07 -42.75 -14.09
CA LYS A 933 2.51 -41.77 -13.09
C LYS A 933 1.61 -40.53 -13.05
N ARG A 934 1.15 -40.06 -14.22
CA ARG A 934 0.21 -38.92 -14.31
C ARG A 934 -1.18 -39.27 -13.77
N ILE A 935 -1.66 -40.49 -14.00
CA ILE A 935 -2.89 -41.03 -13.40
C ILE A 935 -2.74 -41.05 -11.87
N ASP A 936 -1.65 -41.60 -11.34
CA ASP A 936 -1.41 -41.70 -9.90
C ASP A 936 -1.34 -40.31 -9.24
N GLN A 937 -0.70 -39.33 -9.89
CA GLN A 937 -0.66 -37.94 -9.43
C GLN A 937 -2.05 -37.31 -9.37
N LYS A 938 -2.91 -37.55 -10.37
CA LYS A 938 -4.29 -37.06 -10.38
C LYS A 938 -5.15 -37.74 -9.31
N GLU A 939 -4.96 -39.02 -9.04
CA GLU A 939 -5.64 -39.72 -7.93
C GLU A 939 -5.25 -39.12 -6.57
N ILE A 940 -3.96 -38.82 -6.36
CA ILE A 940 -3.50 -38.13 -5.15
C ILE A 940 -4.11 -36.74 -5.02
N ALA A 941 -4.16 -35.95 -6.10
CA ALA A 941 -4.78 -34.62 -6.09
C ALA A 941 -6.28 -34.68 -5.75
N ILE A 942 -7.00 -35.66 -6.28
CA ILE A 942 -8.42 -35.88 -5.95
C ILE A 942 -8.58 -36.23 -4.46
N GLN A 943 -7.74 -37.12 -3.91
CA GLN A 943 -7.78 -37.47 -2.48
C GLN A 943 -7.46 -36.28 -1.57
N GLN A 944 -6.50 -35.43 -1.95
CA GLN A 944 -6.16 -34.22 -1.21
C GLN A 944 -7.34 -33.23 -1.20
N LEU A 945 -7.98 -32.99 -2.35
CA LEU A 945 -9.17 -32.13 -2.44
C LEU A 945 -10.33 -32.68 -1.59
N GLN A 946 -10.58 -33.99 -1.64
CA GLN A 946 -11.61 -34.63 -0.79
C GLN A 946 -11.31 -34.44 0.70
N THR A 947 -10.05 -34.58 1.11
CA THR A 947 -9.63 -34.37 2.51
C THR A 947 -9.83 -32.92 2.93
N LEU A 948 -9.52 -31.97 2.06
CA LEU A 948 -9.66 -30.53 2.32
C LEU A 948 -11.14 -30.14 2.46
N ILE A 949 -12.01 -30.67 1.59
CA ILE A 949 -13.47 -30.50 1.70
C ILE A 949 -13.96 -31.05 3.05
N GLN A 950 -13.54 -32.24 3.45
CA GLN A 950 -13.93 -32.84 4.72
C GLN A 950 -13.48 -31.99 5.92
N GLN A 951 -12.23 -31.51 5.92
CA GLN A 951 -11.70 -30.66 6.99
C GLN A 951 -12.42 -29.30 7.07
N THR A 952 -12.72 -28.69 5.93
CA THR A 952 -13.50 -27.43 5.91
C THR A 952 -14.90 -27.65 6.46
N HIS A 953 -15.58 -28.74 6.07
CA HIS A 953 -16.89 -29.09 6.60
C HIS A 953 -16.86 -29.28 8.12
N GLU A 954 -15.91 -30.04 8.65
CA GLU A 954 -15.75 -30.26 10.10
C GLU A 954 -15.42 -28.96 10.86
N ASN A 955 -14.66 -28.04 10.27
CA ASN A 955 -14.40 -26.72 10.85
C ASN A 955 -15.68 -25.89 10.94
N TYR A 956 -16.49 -25.87 9.88
CA TYR A 956 -17.77 -25.15 9.88
C TYR A 956 -18.79 -25.76 10.84
N GLU A 957 -18.88 -27.09 10.93
CA GLU A 957 -19.73 -27.74 11.93
C GLU A 957 -19.30 -27.37 13.36
N ARG A 958 -17.98 -27.28 13.62
CA ARG A 958 -17.45 -26.80 14.91
C ARG A 958 -17.80 -25.34 15.18
N GLU A 959 -17.69 -24.45 14.19
CA GLU A 959 -18.09 -23.04 14.36
C GLU A 959 -19.59 -22.87 14.55
N MET A 960 -20.42 -23.60 13.80
CA MET A 960 -21.87 -23.61 14.03
C MET A 960 -22.23 -24.14 15.41
N ALA A 961 -21.57 -25.20 15.88
CA ALA A 961 -21.78 -25.72 17.23
C ALA A 961 -21.44 -24.67 18.30
N LYS A 962 -20.32 -23.93 18.14
CA LYS A 962 -19.96 -22.82 19.04
C LYS A 962 -21.00 -21.70 19.04
N LEU A 963 -21.50 -21.29 17.87
CA LEU A 963 -22.54 -20.25 17.78
C LEU A 963 -23.86 -20.69 18.40
N ILE A 964 -24.21 -21.98 18.28
CA ILE A 964 -25.38 -22.56 18.94
C ILE A 964 -25.19 -22.58 20.47
N GLU A 965 -24.00 -22.96 20.95
CA GLU A 965 -23.65 -22.97 22.37
C GLU A 965 -23.66 -21.56 22.96
N GLU A 966 -23.08 -20.57 22.26
CA GLU A 966 -23.10 -19.16 22.66
C GLU A 966 -24.53 -18.63 22.74
N LYS A 967 -25.38 -18.96 21.75
CA LYS A 967 -26.81 -18.62 21.78
C LYS A 967 -27.56 -19.30 22.92
N SER A 968 -27.13 -20.48 23.36
CA SER A 968 -27.71 -21.17 24.51
C SER A 968 -27.32 -20.52 25.84
N LEU A 969 -26.06 -20.11 26.00
CA LEU A 969 -25.57 -19.39 27.18
C LEU A 969 -26.27 -18.02 27.36
N VAL A 970 -26.48 -17.30 26.26
CA VAL A 970 -27.18 -15.99 26.28
C VAL A 970 -28.66 -16.15 26.68
N ARG A 971 -29.28 -17.30 26.38
CA ARG A 971 -30.67 -17.59 26.82
C ARG A 971 -30.77 -17.94 28.30
N GLU A 972 -29.74 -18.53 28.90
CA GLU A 972 -29.80 -18.98 30.30
C GLU A 972 -29.41 -17.88 31.32
N THR A 973 -28.67 -16.85 30.90
CA THR A 973 -28.08 -15.87 31.82
C THR A 973 -28.90 -14.59 32.02
N ILE A 974 -29.96 -14.34 31.26
CA ILE A 974 -30.69 -13.05 31.32
C ILE A 974 -32.21 -13.28 31.43
N PRO A 975 -32.85 -12.94 32.57
CA PRO A 975 -34.31 -12.98 32.69
C PRO A 975 -34.95 -12.03 31.67
N LEU A 976 -35.86 -12.58 30.86
CA LEU A 976 -36.52 -11.91 29.75
C LEU A 976 -37.49 -10.82 30.24
N ASP A 977 -37.11 -9.56 30.07
CA ASP A 977 -38.02 -8.42 30.16
C ASP A 977 -38.60 -8.09 28.75
N PRO A 978 -39.91 -7.88 28.55
CA PRO A 978 -40.55 -8.02 27.23
C PRO A 978 -40.35 -6.89 26.20
N VAL A 979 -39.52 -5.87 26.45
CA VAL A 979 -39.68 -4.56 25.77
C VAL A 979 -38.54 -4.13 24.83
N SER A 980 -37.44 -4.88 24.71
CA SER A 980 -36.35 -4.47 23.82
C SER A 980 -36.56 -4.91 22.35
N LEU A 981 -37.20 -4.07 21.52
CA LEU A 981 -37.24 -4.24 20.05
C LEU A 981 -35.84 -4.30 19.41
N ASN A 982 -34.86 -3.60 19.99
CA ASN A 982 -33.49 -3.57 19.46
C ASN A 982 -32.81 -4.95 19.44
N ARG A 983 -33.08 -5.79 20.45
CA ARG A 983 -32.59 -7.18 20.48
C ARG A 983 -33.22 -8.09 19.42
N LYS A 984 -34.45 -7.80 18.96
CA LYS A 984 -35.06 -8.55 17.85
C LYS A 984 -34.43 -8.18 16.51
N VAL A 985 -34.12 -6.89 16.30
CA VAL A 985 -33.41 -6.42 15.10
C VAL A 985 -32.02 -7.06 15.01
N GLN A 986 -31.26 -7.07 16.10
CA GLN A 986 -29.96 -7.76 16.15
C GLN A 986 -30.08 -9.28 15.92
N ALA A 987 -31.15 -9.92 16.38
CA ALA A 987 -31.38 -11.35 16.13
C ALA A 987 -31.72 -11.65 14.67
N ASP A 988 -32.45 -10.76 13.99
CA ASP A 988 -32.78 -10.89 12.56
C ASP A 988 -31.57 -10.58 11.66
N GLU A 989 -30.75 -9.59 12.01
CA GLU A 989 -29.48 -9.31 11.34
C GLU A 989 -28.51 -10.48 11.46
N LEU A 990 -28.38 -11.07 12.65
CA LEU A 990 -27.57 -12.26 12.87
C LEU A 990 -28.13 -13.47 12.10
N ARG A 991 -29.46 -13.57 11.96
CA ARG A 991 -30.09 -14.62 11.15
C ARG A 991 -29.77 -14.45 9.66
N ILE A 992 -29.84 -13.23 9.15
CA ILE A 992 -29.51 -12.90 7.75
C ILE A 992 -28.02 -13.16 7.49
N ALA A 993 -27.14 -12.80 8.42
CA ALA A 993 -25.71 -13.09 8.33
C ALA A 993 -25.44 -14.61 8.29
N LEU A 994 -26.09 -15.38 9.16
CA LEU A 994 -26.00 -16.85 9.16
C LEU A 994 -26.52 -17.48 7.86
N GLU A 995 -27.64 -16.97 7.34
CA GLU A 995 -28.24 -17.45 6.08
C GLU A 995 -27.33 -17.14 4.88
N LYS A 996 -26.67 -15.98 4.88
CA LYS A 996 -25.66 -15.61 3.88
C LYS A 996 -24.42 -16.51 3.95
N CYS A 997 -23.85 -16.71 5.15
CA CYS A 997 -22.70 -17.60 5.32
C CYS A 997 -23.02 -19.05 4.90
N TYR A 998 -24.23 -19.54 5.19
CA TYR A 998 -24.66 -20.88 4.76
C TYR A 998 -24.76 -20.98 3.23
N LYS A 999 -25.23 -19.93 2.56
CA LYS A 999 -25.32 -19.90 1.09
C LYS A 999 -23.93 -19.88 0.44
N GLU A 1000 -23.02 -19.03 0.92
CA GLU A 1000 -21.64 -18.96 0.45
C GLU A 1000 -20.91 -20.31 0.64
N LEU A 1001 -21.20 -21.01 1.74
CA LEU A 1001 -20.68 -22.35 2.00
C LEU A 1001 -21.19 -23.38 0.97
N GLU A 1002 -22.49 -23.39 0.67
CA GLU A 1002 -23.04 -24.34 -0.30
C GLU A 1002 -22.55 -24.05 -1.72
N GLU A 1003 -22.32 -22.78 -2.07
CA GLU A 1003 -21.69 -22.38 -3.34
C GLU A 1003 -20.23 -22.89 -3.43
N CYS A 1004 -19.42 -22.68 -2.38
CA CYS A 1004 -18.03 -23.17 -2.33
C CYS A 1004 -17.95 -24.71 -2.39
N LYS A 1005 -18.85 -25.39 -1.70
CA LYS A 1005 -18.99 -26.85 -1.74
C LYS A 1005 -19.37 -27.35 -3.14
N GLN A 1006 -20.30 -26.67 -3.82
CA GLN A 1006 -20.69 -27.01 -5.18
C GLN A 1006 -19.52 -26.84 -6.17
N GLU A 1007 -18.78 -25.74 -6.07
CA GLU A 1007 -17.60 -25.50 -6.92
C GLU A 1007 -16.52 -26.58 -6.71
N ALA A 1008 -16.30 -26.98 -5.45
CA ALA A 1008 -15.36 -28.05 -5.13
C ALA A 1008 -15.82 -29.41 -5.69
N TYR A 1009 -17.12 -29.72 -5.65
CA TYR A 1009 -17.68 -30.91 -6.30
C TYR A 1009 -17.51 -30.88 -7.82
N ASP A 1010 -17.80 -29.75 -8.47
CA ASP A 1010 -17.66 -29.60 -9.92
C ASP A 1010 -16.19 -29.79 -10.35
N ARG A 1011 -15.24 -29.27 -9.54
CA ARG A 1011 -13.81 -29.44 -9.78
C ARG A 1011 -13.34 -30.89 -9.59
N ILE A 1012 -13.82 -31.58 -8.56
CA ILE A 1012 -13.59 -33.02 -8.39
C ILE A 1012 -14.14 -33.81 -9.57
N GLN A 1013 -15.36 -33.50 -10.01
CA GLN A 1013 -16.00 -34.20 -11.12
C GLN A 1013 -15.23 -34.00 -12.43
N SER A 1014 -14.75 -32.80 -12.71
CA SER A 1014 -13.87 -32.51 -13.84
C SER A 1014 -12.56 -33.34 -13.79
N LEU A 1015 -11.90 -33.39 -12.64
CA LEU A 1015 -10.69 -34.19 -12.45
C LEU A 1015 -10.94 -35.70 -12.63
N VAL A 1016 -12.08 -36.20 -12.16
CA VAL A 1016 -12.50 -37.60 -12.35
C VAL A 1016 -12.70 -37.91 -13.84
N GLU A 1017 -13.37 -37.03 -14.60
CA GLU A 1017 -13.54 -37.22 -16.04
C GLU A 1017 -12.20 -37.21 -16.80
N GLU A 1018 -11.27 -36.32 -16.42
CA GLU A 1018 -9.93 -36.31 -17.00
C GLU A 1018 -9.14 -37.57 -16.66
N LEU A 1019 -9.24 -38.06 -15.42
CA LEU A 1019 -8.63 -39.31 -14.97
C LEU A 1019 -9.15 -40.49 -15.80
N GLU A 1020 -10.46 -40.58 -16.03
CA GLU A 1020 -11.07 -41.62 -16.86
C GLU A 1020 -10.57 -41.54 -18.32
N LYS A 1021 -10.46 -40.34 -18.88
CA LYS A 1021 -9.89 -40.13 -20.22
C LYS A 1021 -8.44 -40.62 -20.29
N GLU A 1022 -7.60 -40.32 -19.30
CA GLU A 1022 -6.21 -40.80 -19.25
C GLU A 1022 -6.13 -42.32 -19.05
N LYS A 1023 -6.93 -42.90 -18.14
CA LYS A 1023 -7.05 -44.35 -17.98
C LYS A 1023 -7.46 -45.04 -19.29
N SER A 1024 -8.37 -44.43 -20.07
CA SER A 1024 -8.77 -44.97 -21.37
C SER A 1024 -7.64 -44.93 -22.40
N LYS A 1025 -6.82 -43.87 -22.41
CA LYS A 1025 -5.64 -43.75 -23.28
C LYS A 1025 -4.58 -44.78 -22.91
N SER A 1026 -4.30 -44.93 -21.62
CA SER A 1026 -3.37 -45.94 -21.09
C SER A 1026 -3.81 -47.36 -21.50
N ARG A 1027 -5.10 -47.71 -21.32
CA ARG A 1027 -5.64 -49.00 -21.78
C ARG A 1027 -5.46 -49.23 -23.28
N LYS A 1028 -5.74 -48.23 -24.13
CA LYS A 1028 -5.55 -48.33 -25.59
C LYS A 1028 -4.09 -48.59 -25.96
N LEU A 1029 -3.15 -47.91 -25.30
CA LEU A 1029 -1.71 -48.13 -25.52
C LEU A 1029 -1.26 -49.50 -25.02
N GLN A 1030 -1.76 -49.94 -23.86
CA GLN A 1030 -1.52 -51.30 -23.33
C GLN A 1030 -1.98 -52.37 -24.32
N GLU A 1031 -3.17 -52.21 -24.91
CA GLU A 1031 -3.68 -53.10 -25.95
C GLU A 1031 -2.80 -53.10 -27.20
N GLN A 1032 -2.32 -51.93 -27.64
CA GLN A 1032 -1.39 -51.84 -28.79
C GLN A 1032 -0.06 -52.54 -28.49
N LEU A 1033 0.51 -52.33 -27.30
CA LEU A 1033 1.72 -53.01 -26.85
C LEU A 1033 1.53 -54.52 -26.84
N ASN A 1034 0.40 -55.01 -26.32
CA ASN A 1034 0.05 -56.44 -26.31
C ASN A 1034 -0.07 -57.01 -27.73
N ARG A 1035 -0.66 -56.26 -28.67
CA ARG A 1035 -0.75 -56.65 -30.09
C ARG A 1035 0.63 -56.74 -30.74
N ILE A 1036 1.52 -55.76 -30.48
CA ILE A 1036 2.90 -55.75 -31.01
C ILE A 1036 3.69 -56.91 -30.44
N ASN A 1037 3.61 -57.15 -29.12
CA ASN A 1037 4.27 -58.27 -28.46
C ASN A 1037 3.74 -59.63 -28.96
N GLY A 1038 2.43 -59.74 -29.23
CA GLY A 1038 1.82 -60.92 -29.85
C GLY A 1038 2.36 -61.18 -31.27
N ARG A 1039 2.44 -60.13 -32.12
CA ARG A 1039 3.03 -60.22 -33.47
C ARG A 1039 4.51 -60.63 -33.41
N SER A 1040 5.28 -60.03 -32.50
CA SER A 1040 6.70 -60.35 -32.30
C SER A 1040 6.90 -61.81 -31.87
N LYS A 1041 6.08 -62.32 -30.93
CA LYS A 1041 6.11 -63.74 -30.53
C LYS A 1041 5.74 -64.67 -31.69
N ASN A 1042 4.77 -64.32 -32.52
CA ASN A 1042 4.37 -65.12 -33.68
C ASN A 1042 5.46 -65.12 -34.77
N LEU A 1043 6.10 -63.98 -35.03
CA LEU A 1043 7.25 -63.88 -35.94
C LEU A 1043 8.45 -64.70 -35.43
N ALA A 1044 8.74 -64.66 -34.14
CA ALA A 1044 9.78 -65.48 -33.52
C ALA A 1044 9.48 -66.99 -33.69
N LYS A 1045 8.23 -67.42 -33.48
CA LYS A 1045 7.79 -68.80 -33.72
C LYS A 1045 7.94 -69.21 -35.19
N LEU A 1046 7.56 -68.34 -36.13
CA LEU A 1046 7.73 -68.59 -37.57
C LEU A 1046 9.21 -68.71 -37.96
N ALA A 1047 10.07 -67.84 -37.41
CA ALA A 1047 11.51 -67.88 -37.65
C ALA A 1047 12.13 -69.18 -37.11
N THR A 1048 11.75 -69.62 -35.90
CA THR A 1048 12.19 -70.92 -35.35
C THR A 1048 11.68 -72.09 -36.18
N SER A 1049 10.44 -72.04 -36.67
CA SER A 1049 9.87 -73.08 -37.54
C SER A 1049 10.62 -73.19 -38.88
N LYS A 1050 10.96 -72.06 -39.51
CA LYS A 1050 11.77 -72.03 -40.74
C LYS A 1050 13.17 -72.60 -40.49
N TYR A 1051 13.86 -72.19 -39.43
CA TYR A 1051 15.17 -72.75 -39.09
C TYR A 1051 15.15 -74.26 -38.84
N THR A 1052 14.10 -74.80 -38.19
CA THR A 1052 13.98 -76.25 -37.97
C THR A 1052 13.66 -77.05 -39.23
N THR A 1053 13.07 -76.42 -40.26
CA THR A 1053 12.81 -77.08 -41.55
C THR A 1053 14.04 -77.05 -42.46
N THR A 1054 14.81 -75.95 -42.45
CA THR A 1054 16.07 -75.86 -43.22
C THR A 1054 17.19 -76.72 -42.63
N SER A 1055 17.18 -77.02 -41.33
CA SER A 1055 18.15 -77.96 -40.72
C SER A 1055 17.82 -79.45 -40.93
N ARG A 1056 16.68 -79.77 -41.54
CA ARG A 1056 16.22 -81.15 -41.83
C ARG A 1056 16.34 -81.54 -43.30
N HIS A 1057 16.77 -80.62 -44.15
CA HIS A 1057 17.31 -80.88 -45.48
C HIS A 1057 18.81 -80.70 -45.42
#